data_AF-A0A5N6V489-F1
#
_entry.id   AF-A0A5N6V489-F1
#
_cell.length_a   1.000
_cell.length_b   1.000
_cell.length_c   1.000
_cell.angle_alpha   90.00
_cell.angle_beta   90.00
_cell.angle_gamma   90.00
#
_symmetry.space_group_name_H-M   'P 1'
#
loop_
_entity.id
_entity.type
_entity.pdbx_description
1 polymer ?
#
loop_
_entity_poly.entity_id
_entity_poly.type
_entity_poly.pdbx_seq_one_letter_code
_entity_poly.pdbx_strand_id
1 'polypeptide(L)'
;MAESITTLKQQLIDKFIQANPKSKAAFDRARNALPAGNTRSVLWSEPFPLTLKSGNGAYVTSVDGHKYLDFVSDFTAGLFGHSHPVIQQAVKEALATGFSLGGVVEKEAQLGEILQTRFKSIERVRFCNSGTEANTFALATAKAFTGRSKILVFDSGYHGGTISFHGTMHNPMNLPHQFVVGAFDDIERTRPLVDDTLAAILIEPMQMAGGVRPASTEFLQFLRESATKFGAVLIFDEVVTSRLHYHGLQGARDVYPDMTTLGKYLGGGFSFGAFGGRADIMEQFDPIAQGSSVLHHSGTFNNNIFTMTAAVAAAELVTEQSLAELNKLGDDLRATGNSIAQQAGLKDVVFVGYGSTVGMGFLGDRGPALREVFYFTLVKQGILMGRRGFLCLNLAHTKEHIDRFLDVLKPVSTYGTVVENGTIEELGYVAVYRRVFRSLGNMCMVVALTTPLGAILVSAFYQISYGGYWGLSWGWIIPNVILIPQVLAIAELASSMPVNGSFYWWAGALAPPGWSHAVSFITGWLNVLTMFASTASFAYAVASSFSYAVAIAVPSMAWTNAQIMCLSLAVIVVWSGVMALKLERIASLYIAMAILVLIQTIVFILGLPISHKVQNRPFASAKTVFGEYTNFSDWSPAVAVPYTWFCTLWVNSAWMVPVYVAEETYNASREIPKSLWYTFSVTAVFGMVICLISAFCINDIEAAATDERHIAAFARDGGFPWHERVAYVHPRLNLPIYSLAILGIGTFLVLIIALSPEASSIIYSLSVVTGLITFIVPVFFRIFAGDRWVPGPWNLGRWSIPIHFATVVTQMYLVIMECFPIARAWTVDTFNYNFALTIGAVLISCGLYWSVGRKNYKGLDLEALEVWRRHHAAYVG
;
A
#
# COMPACT_ATOMS: atom_id res chain seq x y z
N MET A 1 -0.06 -19.16 20.33
CA MET A 1 0.46 -18.94 18.96
C MET A 1 0.42 -20.19 18.07
N ALA A 2 0.84 -21.39 18.51
CA ALA A 2 0.74 -22.61 17.67
C ALA A 2 -0.72 -23.03 17.35
N GLU A 3 -1.63 -22.80 18.31
CA GLU A 3 -3.07 -23.03 18.17
C GLU A 3 -3.72 -22.15 17.09
N SER A 4 -3.16 -20.95 16.81
CA SER A 4 -3.71 -20.03 15.78
C SER A 4 -3.28 -20.40 14.35
N ILE A 5 -2.07 -20.94 14.14
CA ILE A 5 -1.60 -21.36 12.81
C ILE A 5 -2.36 -22.59 12.32
N THR A 6 -2.59 -23.57 13.21
CA THR A 6 -3.35 -24.77 12.88
C THR A 6 -4.80 -24.43 12.52
N THR A 7 -5.42 -23.53 13.30
CA THR A 7 -6.76 -23.01 13.02
C THR A 7 -6.82 -22.29 11.67
N LEU A 8 -5.86 -21.40 11.40
CA LEU A 8 -5.77 -20.68 10.12
C LEU A 8 -5.58 -21.64 8.93
N LYS A 9 -4.70 -22.64 9.08
CA LYS A 9 -4.50 -23.69 8.07
C LYS A 9 -5.82 -24.38 7.75
N GLN A 10 -6.57 -24.81 8.77
CA GLN A 10 -7.84 -25.50 8.56
C GLN A 10 -8.86 -24.59 7.87
N GLN A 11 -9.00 -23.33 8.29
CA GLN A 11 -9.90 -22.36 7.65
C GLN A 11 -9.56 -22.13 6.17
N LEU A 12 -8.26 -22.10 5.81
CA LEU A 12 -7.82 -21.96 4.43
C LEU A 12 -8.12 -23.22 3.61
N ILE A 13 -7.95 -24.41 4.19
CA ILE A 13 -8.33 -25.68 3.57
C ILE A 13 -9.84 -25.73 3.32
N ASP A 14 -10.66 -25.36 4.30
CA ASP A 14 -12.12 -25.38 4.16
C ASP A 14 -12.58 -24.44 3.04
N LYS A 15 -11.99 -23.24 2.96
CA LYS A 15 -12.23 -22.29 1.87
C LYS A 15 -11.79 -22.85 0.52
N PHE A 16 -10.65 -23.56 0.47
CA PHE A 16 -10.20 -24.23 -0.74
C PHE A 16 -11.20 -25.31 -1.19
N ILE A 17 -11.72 -26.12 -0.26
CA ILE A 17 -12.71 -27.16 -0.57
C ILE A 17 -13.98 -26.53 -1.14
N GLN A 18 -14.51 -25.51 -0.47
CA GLN A 18 -15.73 -24.81 -0.88
C GLN A 18 -15.60 -24.14 -2.25
N ALA A 19 -14.44 -23.56 -2.55
CA ALA A 19 -14.19 -22.88 -3.81
C ALA A 19 -14.00 -23.84 -5.00
N ASN A 20 -13.62 -25.10 -4.78
CA ASN A 20 -13.22 -26.01 -5.87
C ASN A 20 -14.04 -27.32 -5.95
N PRO A 21 -15.39 -27.27 -6.01
CA PRO A 21 -16.23 -28.46 -6.01
C PRO A 21 -16.07 -29.32 -7.27
N LYS A 22 -15.76 -28.74 -8.45
CA LYS A 22 -15.55 -29.51 -9.68
C LYS A 22 -14.21 -30.23 -9.67
N SER A 23 -13.15 -29.60 -9.15
CA SER A 23 -11.88 -30.28 -8.92
C SER A 23 -12.04 -31.45 -7.95
N LYS A 24 -12.81 -31.28 -6.86
CA LYS A 24 -13.15 -32.38 -5.94
C LYS A 24 -13.85 -33.53 -6.67
N ALA A 25 -14.89 -33.23 -7.45
CA ALA A 25 -15.63 -34.25 -8.19
C ALA A 25 -14.75 -34.98 -9.23
N ALA A 26 -13.86 -34.25 -9.91
CA ALA A 26 -12.89 -34.83 -10.84
C ALA A 26 -11.90 -35.77 -10.13
N PHE A 27 -11.39 -35.37 -8.97
CA PHE A 27 -10.55 -36.21 -8.12
C PHE A 27 -11.29 -37.47 -7.65
N ASP A 28 -12.53 -37.33 -7.16
CA ASP A 28 -13.35 -38.45 -6.71
C ASP A 28 -13.60 -39.46 -7.83
N ARG A 29 -13.88 -38.98 -9.05
CA ARG A 29 -13.99 -39.84 -10.23
C ARG A 29 -12.67 -40.51 -10.58
N ALA A 30 -11.55 -39.77 -10.55
CA ALA A 30 -10.24 -40.31 -10.88
C ALA A 30 -9.82 -41.45 -9.95
N ARG A 31 -10.20 -41.38 -8.66
CA ARG A 31 -9.93 -42.45 -7.66
C ARG A 31 -10.53 -43.80 -8.03
N ASN A 32 -11.58 -43.83 -8.86
CA ASN A 32 -12.18 -45.08 -9.31
C ASN A 32 -11.28 -45.86 -10.28
N ALA A 33 -10.36 -45.18 -10.98
CA ALA A 33 -9.49 -45.78 -11.99
C ALA A 33 -8.00 -45.68 -11.66
N LEU A 34 -7.59 -44.66 -10.91
CA LEU A 34 -6.21 -44.38 -10.57
C LEU A 34 -6.03 -44.48 -9.04
N PRO A 35 -5.00 -45.17 -8.53
CA PRO A 35 -4.69 -45.16 -7.11
C PRO A 35 -4.56 -43.73 -6.58
N ALA A 36 -5.32 -43.41 -5.52
CA ALA A 36 -5.43 -42.06 -4.97
C ALA A 36 -5.79 -40.97 -6.02
N GLY A 37 -6.40 -41.33 -7.15
CA GLY A 37 -6.84 -40.39 -8.19
C GLY A 37 -5.69 -39.72 -8.94
N ASN A 38 -4.51 -40.34 -9.01
CA ASN A 38 -3.31 -39.71 -9.53
C ASN A 38 -2.36 -40.69 -10.25
N THR A 39 -1.55 -40.17 -11.19
CA THR A 39 -0.54 -40.94 -11.96
C THR A 39 0.88 -40.33 -11.88
N ARG A 40 1.06 -39.29 -11.05
CA ARG A 40 2.33 -38.62 -10.81
C ARG A 40 2.32 -38.06 -9.40
N SER A 41 2.94 -38.79 -8.46
CA SER A 41 2.74 -38.62 -7.01
C SER A 41 2.95 -37.20 -6.49
N VAL A 42 3.84 -36.42 -7.12
CA VAL A 42 4.10 -35.03 -6.71
C VAL A 42 2.94 -34.06 -7.00
N LEU A 43 2.02 -34.43 -7.89
CA LEU A 43 0.79 -33.66 -8.16
C LEU A 43 -0.33 -33.99 -7.17
N TRP A 44 -0.24 -35.12 -6.47
CA TRP A 44 -1.22 -35.49 -5.46
C TRP A 44 -1.03 -34.66 -4.20
N SER A 45 -2.13 -34.25 -3.57
CA SER A 45 -2.08 -33.33 -2.44
C SER A 45 -3.43 -33.29 -1.68
N GLU A 46 -3.41 -33.21 -0.35
CA GLU A 46 -4.64 -33.09 0.48
C GLU A 46 -5.22 -31.67 0.48
N PRO A 47 -6.55 -31.47 0.54
CA PRO A 47 -7.59 -32.48 0.60
C PRO A 47 -7.85 -33.15 -0.77
N PHE A 48 -7.54 -32.46 -1.87
CA PHE A 48 -7.52 -32.95 -3.24
C PHE A 48 -6.74 -31.96 -4.13
N PRO A 49 -6.15 -32.38 -5.25
CA PRO A 49 -5.46 -31.47 -6.17
C PRO A 49 -6.43 -30.66 -7.03
N LEU A 50 -6.02 -29.45 -7.43
CA LEU A 50 -6.72 -28.69 -8.47
C LEU A 50 -6.66 -29.44 -9.80
N THR A 51 -7.81 -29.56 -10.46
CA THR A 51 -7.85 -30.09 -11.83
C THR A 51 -7.74 -28.90 -12.80
N LEU A 52 -6.69 -28.87 -13.62
CA LEU A 52 -6.46 -27.81 -14.59
C LEU A 52 -7.20 -28.10 -15.91
N LYS A 53 -7.80 -27.06 -16.49
CA LYS A 53 -8.57 -27.12 -17.74
C LYS A 53 -7.77 -26.58 -18.93
N SER A 54 -7.03 -25.48 -18.74
CA SER A 54 -6.27 -24.83 -19.81
C SER A 54 -5.14 -23.96 -19.26
N GLY A 55 -4.26 -23.49 -20.13
CA GLY A 55 -3.25 -22.48 -19.80
C GLY A 55 -2.96 -21.54 -20.97
N ASN A 56 -2.52 -20.33 -20.68
CA ASN A 56 -2.09 -19.33 -21.65
C ASN A 56 -1.02 -18.41 -21.01
N GLY A 57 0.10 -18.22 -21.71
CA GLY A 57 1.22 -17.44 -21.21
C GLY A 57 1.74 -17.98 -19.87
N ALA A 58 1.80 -17.13 -18.84
CA ALA A 58 2.18 -17.50 -17.48
C ALA A 58 1.00 -17.97 -16.59
N TYR A 59 -0.18 -18.23 -17.17
CA TYR A 59 -1.39 -18.53 -16.40
C TYR A 59 -1.98 -19.90 -16.74
N VAL A 60 -2.54 -20.56 -15.72
CA VAL A 60 -3.39 -21.75 -15.85
C VAL A 60 -4.79 -21.49 -15.31
N THR A 61 -5.78 -22.21 -15.81
CA THR A 61 -7.19 -22.10 -15.40
C THR A 61 -7.68 -23.46 -14.92
N SER A 62 -8.30 -23.53 -13.73
CA SER A 62 -8.89 -24.77 -13.21
C SER A 62 -10.24 -25.10 -13.86
N VAL A 63 -10.72 -26.33 -13.67
CA VAL A 63 -12.07 -26.75 -14.09
C VAL A 63 -13.19 -25.98 -13.37
N ASP A 64 -12.88 -25.40 -12.21
CA ASP A 64 -13.76 -24.51 -11.45
C ASP A 64 -13.84 -23.09 -12.06
N GLY A 65 -12.96 -22.76 -13.01
CA GLY A 65 -12.93 -21.47 -13.72
C GLY A 65 -11.98 -20.44 -13.13
N HIS A 66 -11.27 -20.79 -12.05
CA HIS A 66 -10.28 -19.91 -11.44
C HIS A 66 -9.00 -19.84 -12.27
N LYS A 67 -8.49 -18.62 -12.48
CA LYS A 67 -7.23 -18.36 -13.19
C LYS A 67 -6.12 -18.13 -12.17
N TYR A 68 -4.98 -18.80 -12.38
CA TYR A 68 -3.82 -18.75 -11.50
C TYR A 68 -2.57 -18.34 -12.26
N LEU A 69 -1.78 -17.43 -11.69
CA LEU A 69 -0.41 -17.18 -12.13
C LEU A 69 0.46 -18.39 -11.75
N ASP A 70 1.09 -19.04 -12.72
CA ASP A 70 1.74 -20.33 -12.53
C ASP A 70 3.26 -20.23 -12.32
N PHE A 71 3.70 -20.38 -11.07
CA PHE A 71 5.10 -20.59 -10.71
C PHE A 71 5.45 -22.06 -10.50
N VAL A 72 4.55 -23.02 -10.77
CA VAL A 72 4.93 -24.43 -10.84
C VAL A 72 5.67 -24.70 -12.14
N SER A 73 5.16 -24.15 -13.27
CA SER A 73 5.72 -24.29 -14.62
C SER A 73 6.12 -25.72 -14.93
N ASP A 74 5.22 -26.65 -14.63
CA ASP A 74 5.41 -28.11 -14.70
C ASP A 74 6.78 -28.59 -14.18
N PHE A 75 7.13 -28.14 -12.97
CA PHE A 75 8.37 -28.51 -12.28
C PHE A 75 9.62 -28.18 -13.13
N THR A 76 9.66 -26.98 -13.71
CA THR A 76 10.68 -26.43 -14.63
C THR A 76 10.56 -26.83 -16.10
N ALA A 77 9.72 -27.80 -16.47
CA ALA A 77 9.54 -28.20 -17.88
C ALA A 77 8.78 -27.15 -18.71
N GLY A 78 7.86 -26.43 -18.10
CA GLY A 78 7.07 -25.37 -18.74
C GLY A 78 7.82 -24.04 -18.90
N LEU A 79 9.09 -24.06 -19.34
CA LEU A 79 9.91 -22.84 -19.51
C LEU A 79 9.29 -21.83 -20.47
N PHE A 80 8.50 -22.28 -21.44
CA PHE A 80 7.91 -21.40 -22.48
C PHE A 80 6.52 -20.86 -22.10
N GLY A 81 6.06 -21.11 -20.86
CA GLY A 81 4.67 -20.92 -20.50
C GLY A 81 3.76 -21.93 -21.20
N HIS A 82 2.47 -21.63 -21.31
CA HIS A 82 1.45 -22.62 -21.68
C HIS A 82 0.95 -22.51 -23.13
N SER A 83 1.42 -21.53 -23.91
CA SER A 83 0.89 -21.26 -25.25
C SER A 83 1.85 -20.48 -26.15
N HIS A 84 3.15 -20.75 -26.06
CA HIS A 84 4.14 -20.00 -26.85
C HIS A 84 3.93 -20.23 -28.36
N PRO A 85 3.80 -19.18 -29.18
CA PRO A 85 3.43 -19.31 -30.59
C PRO A 85 4.45 -20.11 -31.40
N VAL A 86 5.75 -19.94 -31.14
CA VAL A 86 6.82 -20.70 -31.82
C VAL A 86 6.70 -22.21 -31.55
N ILE A 87 6.43 -22.61 -30.30
CA ILE A 87 6.23 -24.03 -29.96
C ILE A 87 4.95 -24.56 -30.61
N GLN A 88 3.85 -23.80 -30.57
CA GLN A 88 2.61 -24.20 -31.24
C GLN A 88 2.79 -24.40 -32.74
N GLN A 89 3.60 -23.54 -33.38
CA GLN A 89 3.91 -23.65 -34.80
C GLN A 89 4.75 -24.90 -35.09
N ALA A 90 5.79 -25.17 -34.28
CA ALA A 90 6.59 -26.39 -34.37
C ALA A 90 5.74 -27.67 -34.25
N VAL A 91 4.73 -27.66 -33.38
CA VAL A 91 3.79 -28.78 -33.24
C VAL A 91 2.91 -28.96 -34.47
N LYS A 92 2.43 -27.85 -35.08
CA LYS A 92 1.67 -27.91 -36.34
C LYS A 92 2.52 -28.45 -37.49
N GLU A 93 3.79 -28.07 -37.54
CA GLU A 93 4.73 -28.59 -38.52
C GLU A 93 4.98 -30.10 -38.33
N ALA A 94 5.21 -30.54 -37.09
CA ALA A 94 5.34 -31.96 -36.77
C ALA A 94 4.07 -32.77 -37.16
N LEU A 95 2.88 -32.20 -36.96
CA LEU A 95 1.61 -32.79 -37.42
C LEU A 95 1.56 -32.94 -38.94
N ALA A 96 2.03 -31.93 -39.68
CA ALA A 96 2.05 -31.95 -41.15
C ALA A 96 3.07 -32.95 -41.71
N THR A 97 4.19 -33.19 -41.01
CA THR A 97 5.18 -34.22 -41.35
C THR A 97 4.63 -35.65 -41.19
N GLY A 98 3.74 -35.86 -40.21
CA GLY A 98 3.25 -37.18 -39.81
C GLY A 98 4.02 -37.76 -38.62
N PHE A 99 3.38 -38.59 -37.81
CA PHE A 99 3.95 -39.18 -36.58
C PHE A 99 4.35 -40.65 -36.73
N SER A 100 5.18 -41.12 -35.80
CA SER A 100 5.57 -42.54 -35.68
C SER A 100 6.18 -43.12 -36.96
N LEU A 101 7.13 -42.38 -37.55
CA LEU A 101 7.71 -42.68 -38.86
C LEU A 101 8.55 -43.97 -38.90
N GLY A 102 9.00 -44.48 -37.75
CA GLY A 102 9.79 -45.73 -37.67
C GLY A 102 11.19 -45.62 -38.28
N GLY A 103 11.76 -44.41 -38.37
CA GLY A 103 13.07 -44.16 -38.96
C GLY A 103 13.75 -42.90 -38.40
N VAL A 104 14.96 -42.64 -38.91
CA VAL A 104 15.78 -41.46 -38.59
C VAL A 104 15.12 -40.19 -39.12
N VAL A 105 15.16 -39.11 -38.34
CA VAL A 105 14.63 -37.80 -38.73
C VAL A 105 15.73 -36.73 -38.66
N GLU A 106 15.79 -35.83 -39.64
CA GLU A 106 16.83 -34.77 -39.69
C GLU A 106 16.88 -33.92 -38.42
N LYS A 107 15.71 -33.70 -37.78
CA LYS A 107 15.61 -32.93 -36.54
C LYS A 107 16.39 -33.53 -35.36
N GLU A 108 16.67 -34.83 -35.36
CA GLU A 108 17.47 -35.45 -34.30
C GLU A 108 18.96 -35.04 -34.42
N ALA A 109 19.48 -34.92 -35.65
CA ALA A 109 20.84 -34.42 -35.90
C ALA A 109 20.94 -32.93 -35.55
N GLN A 110 19.98 -32.13 -36.03
CA GLN A 110 19.93 -30.69 -35.74
C GLN A 110 19.91 -30.41 -34.22
N LEU A 111 19.09 -31.15 -33.47
CA LEU A 111 19.06 -31.01 -32.00
C LEU A 111 20.39 -31.43 -31.36
N GLY A 112 21.02 -32.50 -31.87
CA GLY A 112 22.34 -32.95 -31.40
C GLY A 112 23.41 -31.86 -31.54
N GLU A 113 23.48 -31.20 -32.69
CA GLU A 113 24.42 -30.10 -32.98
C GLU A 113 24.19 -28.88 -32.06
N ILE A 114 22.92 -28.55 -31.82
CA ILE A 114 22.54 -27.48 -30.89
C ILE A 114 23.04 -27.80 -29.47
N LEU A 115 22.81 -29.02 -28.98
CA LEU A 115 23.23 -29.42 -27.63
C LEU A 115 24.75 -29.48 -27.49
N GLN A 116 25.47 -29.94 -28.52
CA GLN A 116 26.92 -29.95 -28.56
C GLN A 116 27.50 -28.53 -28.48
N THR A 117 26.92 -27.59 -29.24
CA THR A 117 27.33 -26.18 -29.22
C THR A 117 27.06 -25.54 -27.86
N ARG A 118 25.92 -25.91 -27.25
CA ARG A 118 25.45 -25.29 -26.01
C ARG A 118 26.15 -25.81 -24.77
N PHE A 119 26.44 -27.11 -24.67
CA PHE A 119 27.00 -27.71 -23.46
C PHE A 119 28.39 -28.26 -23.72
N LYS A 120 29.42 -27.62 -23.15
CA LYS A 120 30.83 -27.95 -23.38
C LYS A 120 31.21 -29.39 -23.03
N SER A 121 30.55 -30.01 -22.05
CA SER A 121 30.80 -31.42 -21.70
C SER A 121 30.18 -32.43 -22.66
N ILE A 122 29.31 -32.00 -23.59
CA ILE A 122 28.60 -32.89 -24.52
C ILE A 122 29.30 -32.85 -25.88
N GLU A 123 30.13 -33.84 -26.16
CA GLU A 123 30.74 -34.05 -27.48
C GLU A 123 29.85 -34.94 -28.36
N ARG A 124 29.09 -35.85 -27.74
CA ARG A 124 28.10 -36.74 -28.35
C ARG A 124 26.90 -36.91 -27.41
N VAL A 125 25.70 -37.13 -27.97
CA VAL A 125 24.44 -37.20 -27.21
C VAL A 125 23.50 -38.27 -27.78
N ARG A 126 22.69 -38.87 -26.91
CA ARG A 126 21.53 -39.70 -27.29
C ARG A 126 20.27 -39.21 -26.58
N PHE A 127 19.12 -39.37 -27.24
CA PHE A 127 17.81 -38.92 -26.73
C PHE A 127 17.02 -40.04 -26.06
N CYS A 128 16.27 -39.68 -25.04
CA CYS A 128 15.39 -40.52 -24.23
C CYS A 128 14.03 -39.85 -24.07
N ASN A 129 13.09 -40.52 -23.40
CA ASN A 129 11.72 -40.05 -23.21
C ASN A 129 11.52 -39.34 -21.87
N SER A 130 12.51 -39.42 -20.97
CA SER A 130 12.48 -38.75 -19.67
C SER A 130 13.88 -38.53 -19.10
N GLY A 131 14.01 -37.61 -18.15
CA GLY A 131 15.22 -37.49 -17.33
C GLY A 131 15.53 -38.75 -16.50
N THR A 132 14.52 -39.54 -16.14
CA THR A 132 14.73 -40.83 -15.44
C THR A 132 15.48 -41.81 -16.33
N GLU A 133 15.07 -41.93 -17.59
CA GLU A 133 15.78 -42.75 -18.59
C GLU A 133 17.19 -42.20 -18.84
N ALA A 134 17.34 -40.88 -18.99
CA ALA A 134 18.65 -40.27 -19.21
C ALA A 134 19.64 -40.61 -18.08
N ASN A 135 19.25 -40.47 -16.82
CA ASN A 135 20.08 -40.85 -15.68
C ASN A 135 20.32 -42.35 -15.60
N THR A 136 19.32 -43.17 -15.91
CA THR A 136 19.47 -44.64 -15.95
C THR A 136 20.51 -45.06 -16.99
N PHE A 137 20.42 -44.53 -18.21
CA PHE A 137 21.38 -44.85 -19.27
C PHE A 137 22.75 -44.23 -19.02
N ALA A 138 22.85 -43.05 -18.43
CA ALA A 138 24.14 -42.47 -18.04
C ALA A 138 24.87 -43.35 -17.01
N LEU A 139 24.16 -43.83 -15.98
CA LEU A 139 24.74 -44.76 -15.00
C LEU A 139 25.15 -46.10 -15.64
N ALA A 140 24.31 -46.66 -16.51
CA ALA A 140 24.63 -47.89 -17.23
C ALA A 140 25.89 -47.71 -18.11
N THR A 141 25.98 -46.58 -18.82
CA THR A 141 27.12 -46.22 -19.68
C THR A 141 28.40 -46.05 -18.87
N ALA A 142 28.34 -45.36 -17.73
CA ALA A 142 29.49 -45.13 -16.85
C ALA A 142 30.02 -46.44 -16.24
N LYS A 143 29.12 -47.35 -15.85
CA LYS A 143 29.50 -48.67 -15.36
C LYS A 143 30.13 -49.53 -16.44
N ALA A 144 29.58 -49.52 -17.66
CA ALA A 144 30.17 -50.23 -18.79
C ALA A 144 31.57 -49.67 -19.13
N PHE A 145 31.71 -48.35 -19.12
CA PHE A 145 32.98 -47.66 -19.40
C PHE A 145 34.07 -48.00 -18.39
N THR A 146 33.74 -48.01 -17.10
CA THR A 146 34.71 -48.19 -16.00
C THR A 146 34.91 -49.64 -15.59
N GLY A 147 33.96 -50.54 -15.92
CA GLY A 147 33.94 -51.91 -15.43
C GLY A 147 33.60 -52.04 -13.93
N ARG A 148 33.11 -50.97 -13.28
CA ARG A 148 32.87 -50.90 -11.83
C ARG A 148 31.37 -50.87 -11.50
N SER A 149 31.01 -51.16 -10.24
CA SER A 149 29.61 -51.27 -9.81
C SER A 149 29.11 -50.17 -8.88
N LYS A 150 30.00 -49.56 -8.09
CA LYS A 150 29.67 -48.63 -6.99
C LYS A 150 29.39 -47.23 -7.53
N ILE A 151 28.34 -46.58 -7.04
CA ILE A 151 27.90 -45.26 -7.51
C ILE A 151 27.74 -44.33 -6.32
N LEU A 152 28.44 -43.20 -6.33
CA LEU A 152 28.26 -42.15 -5.34
C LEU A 152 27.09 -41.25 -5.76
N VAL A 153 26.15 -41.07 -4.84
CA VAL A 153 24.98 -40.19 -4.93
C VAL A 153 24.88 -39.37 -3.66
N PHE A 154 23.95 -38.42 -3.57
CA PHE A 154 23.87 -37.49 -2.44
C PHE A 154 22.50 -37.55 -1.75
N ASP A 155 22.50 -37.29 -0.44
CA ASP A 155 21.26 -37.22 0.33
C ASP A 155 20.29 -36.20 -0.29
N SER A 156 19.00 -36.53 -0.28
CA SER A 156 17.93 -35.69 -0.86
C SER A 156 18.01 -35.48 -2.38
N GLY A 157 18.90 -36.19 -3.09
CA GLY A 157 19.02 -36.15 -4.54
C GLY A 157 17.85 -36.83 -5.25
N TYR A 158 17.40 -36.26 -6.36
CA TYR A 158 16.32 -36.80 -7.19
C TYR A 158 16.75 -36.83 -8.66
N HIS A 159 17.00 -38.03 -9.16
CA HIS A 159 17.46 -38.29 -10.53
C HIS A 159 16.41 -39.03 -11.36
N GLY A 160 15.19 -39.16 -10.85
CA GLY A 160 14.08 -39.83 -11.51
C GLY A 160 13.26 -40.73 -10.59
N GLY A 161 12.20 -41.31 -11.14
CA GLY A 161 11.27 -42.14 -10.37
C GLY A 161 11.90 -43.40 -9.76
N THR A 162 13.00 -43.87 -10.36
CA THR A 162 13.74 -45.08 -9.96
C THR A 162 15.17 -44.77 -9.48
N ILE A 163 15.50 -43.51 -9.24
CA ILE A 163 16.79 -43.07 -8.71
C ILE A 163 16.54 -41.83 -7.83
N SER A 164 16.12 -42.04 -6.59
CA SER A 164 15.80 -40.94 -5.65
C SER A 164 16.14 -41.28 -4.21
N PHE A 165 16.61 -40.29 -3.47
CA PHE A 165 17.17 -40.44 -2.14
C PHE A 165 16.53 -39.44 -1.17
N HIS A 166 16.21 -39.86 0.06
CA HIS A 166 15.63 -39.02 1.11
C HIS A 166 16.39 -39.30 2.42
N GLY A 167 17.50 -38.59 2.63
CA GLY A 167 18.49 -38.97 3.65
C GLY A 167 19.09 -40.35 3.37
N THR A 168 19.32 -41.15 4.41
CA THR A 168 19.79 -42.54 4.31
C THR A 168 18.65 -43.56 4.15
N MET A 169 17.40 -43.11 4.03
CA MET A 169 16.27 -44.02 3.88
C MET A 169 16.33 -44.75 2.54
N HIS A 170 16.25 -46.08 2.61
CA HIS A 170 16.22 -46.93 1.44
C HIS A 170 14.87 -46.77 0.71
N ASN A 171 14.92 -46.30 -0.54
CA ASN A 171 13.76 -46.30 -1.42
C ASN A 171 13.72 -47.62 -2.22
N PRO A 172 12.74 -48.52 -1.99
CA PRO A 172 12.66 -49.81 -2.66
C PRO A 172 12.38 -49.72 -4.17
N MET A 173 11.95 -48.55 -4.66
CA MET A 173 11.76 -48.32 -6.10
C MET A 173 13.06 -47.96 -6.83
N ASN A 174 14.16 -47.74 -6.10
CA ASN A 174 15.42 -47.45 -6.74
C ASN A 174 15.93 -48.68 -7.50
N LEU A 175 16.55 -48.43 -8.65
CA LEU A 175 17.25 -49.48 -9.38
C LEU A 175 18.28 -50.17 -8.47
N PRO A 176 18.49 -51.49 -8.59
CA PRO A 176 19.34 -52.26 -7.68
C PRO A 176 20.84 -52.06 -7.99
N HIS A 177 21.30 -50.82 -7.96
CA HIS A 177 22.73 -50.49 -8.03
C HIS A 177 23.34 -50.40 -6.63
N GLN A 178 24.67 -50.53 -6.56
CA GLN A 178 25.42 -50.35 -5.34
C GLN A 178 25.62 -48.86 -5.06
N PHE A 179 24.57 -48.20 -4.58
CA PHE A 179 24.62 -46.78 -4.21
C PHE A 179 25.33 -46.57 -2.89
N VAL A 180 26.20 -45.56 -2.84
CA VAL A 180 26.75 -44.98 -1.62
C VAL A 180 26.26 -43.55 -1.54
N VAL A 181 25.66 -43.19 -0.40
CA VAL A 181 25.04 -41.87 -0.21
C VAL A 181 25.99 -40.97 0.57
N GLY A 182 26.54 -39.96 -0.10
CA GLY A 182 27.32 -38.87 0.49
C GLY A 182 26.46 -37.74 1.03
N ALA A 183 27.10 -36.84 1.77
CA ALA A 183 26.47 -35.63 2.29
C ALA A 183 26.61 -34.49 1.26
N PHE A 184 25.48 -33.98 0.79
CA PHE A 184 25.44 -32.92 -0.21
C PHE A 184 26.12 -31.65 0.32
N ASP A 185 27.05 -31.10 -0.46
CA ASP A 185 27.81 -29.87 -0.14
C ASP A 185 28.65 -29.94 1.16
N ASP A 186 29.04 -31.15 1.58
CA ASP A 186 29.94 -31.38 2.72
C ASP A 186 31.14 -32.22 2.26
N ILE A 187 32.25 -31.53 1.99
CA ILE A 187 33.49 -32.16 1.50
C ILE A 187 34.03 -33.15 2.53
N GLU A 188 34.06 -32.79 3.81
CA GLU A 188 34.72 -33.59 4.85
C GLU A 188 34.00 -34.91 5.10
N ARG A 189 32.67 -34.91 5.06
CA ARG A 189 31.87 -36.15 5.16
C ARG A 189 31.83 -36.95 3.88
N THR A 190 32.00 -36.32 2.72
CA THR A 190 31.97 -37.01 1.43
C THR A 190 33.31 -37.63 1.06
N ARG A 191 34.43 -36.99 1.44
CA ARG A 191 35.80 -37.42 1.12
C ARG A 191 36.10 -38.90 1.37
N PRO A 192 35.68 -39.52 2.48
CA PRO A 192 35.96 -40.94 2.76
C PRO A 192 35.21 -41.91 1.83
N LEU A 193 34.18 -41.43 1.14
CA LEU A 193 33.32 -42.23 0.26
C LEU A 193 33.81 -42.24 -1.20
N VAL A 194 34.79 -41.38 -1.52
CA VAL A 194 35.34 -41.24 -2.87
C VAL A 194 36.63 -42.04 -2.96
N ASP A 195 36.57 -43.16 -3.66
CA ASP A 195 37.66 -44.12 -3.85
C ASP A 195 37.71 -44.65 -5.29
N ASP A 196 38.71 -45.48 -5.59
CA ASP A 196 38.93 -46.11 -6.90
C ASP A 196 37.93 -47.23 -7.24
N THR A 197 37.01 -47.57 -6.34
CA THR A 197 35.95 -48.57 -6.59
C THR A 197 34.72 -47.96 -7.25
N LEU A 198 34.62 -46.63 -7.30
CA LEU A 198 33.50 -45.92 -7.92
C LEU A 198 33.52 -46.01 -9.44
N ALA A 199 32.37 -46.39 -10.00
CA ALA A 199 32.05 -46.29 -11.41
C ALA A 199 31.66 -44.86 -11.80
N ALA A 200 30.82 -44.24 -10.97
CA ALA A 200 30.26 -42.94 -11.24
C ALA A 200 30.01 -42.13 -9.97
N ILE A 201 30.04 -40.81 -10.12
CA ILE A 201 29.53 -39.83 -9.16
C ILE A 201 28.38 -39.11 -9.84
N LEU A 202 27.15 -39.28 -9.35
CA LEU A 202 25.95 -38.65 -9.90
C LEU A 202 25.48 -37.55 -8.95
N ILE A 203 25.38 -36.32 -9.46
CA ILE A 203 25.00 -35.15 -8.67
C ILE A 203 24.15 -34.17 -9.47
N GLU A 204 23.13 -33.58 -8.81
CA GLU A 204 22.48 -32.35 -9.28
C GLU A 204 23.37 -31.16 -8.89
N PRO A 205 23.85 -30.31 -9.82
CA PRO A 205 24.60 -29.09 -9.47
C PRO A 205 23.82 -28.13 -8.54
N MET A 206 22.49 -28.24 -8.56
CA MET A 206 21.58 -27.68 -7.58
C MET A 206 20.42 -28.65 -7.39
N GLN A 207 20.24 -29.18 -6.18
CA GLN A 207 19.14 -30.10 -5.89
C GLN A 207 17.81 -29.37 -5.94
N MET A 208 16.92 -29.76 -6.84
CA MET A 208 15.59 -29.14 -6.93
C MET A 208 14.63 -29.76 -5.92
N ALA A 209 14.42 -31.08 -6.01
CA ALA A 209 13.48 -31.79 -5.16
C ALA A 209 13.92 -31.83 -3.69
N GLY A 210 15.23 -31.78 -3.45
CA GLY A 210 15.87 -31.71 -2.13
C GLY A 210 15.84 -30.34 -1.45
N GLY A 211 15.04 -29.38 -1.95
CA GLY A 211 14.85 -28.07 -1.31
C GLY A 211 15.49 -26.88 -2.02
N VAL A 212 15.72 -26.98 -3.34
CA VAL A 212 16.35 -25.92 -4.15
C VAL A 212 17.70 -25.47 -3.57
N ARG A 213 18.58 -26.44 -3.33
CA ARG A 213 19.89 -26.26 -2.66
C ARG A 213 21.03 -26.23 -3.70
N PRO A 214 21.64 -25.07 -3.99
CA PRO A 214 22.81 -25.02 -4.87
C PRO A 214 24.01 -25.68 -4.19
N ALA A 215 24.79 -26.47 -4.92
CA ALA A 215 26.11 -26.88 -4.44
C ALA A 215 27.09 -25.69 -4.50
N SER A 216 28.02 -25.63 -3.56
CA SER A 216 29.16 -24.73 -3.63
C SER A 216 30.06 -25.08 -4.81
N THR A 217 30.73 -24.07 -5.38
CA THR A 217 31.69 -24.31 -6.48
C THR A 217 32.83 -25.21 -5.99
N GLU A 218 33.25 -25.02 -4.74
CA GLU A 218 34.30 -25.77 -4.06
C GLU A 218 33.95 -27.26 -3.96
N PHE A 219 32.71 -27.60 -3.62
CA PHE A 219 32.25 -28.98 -3.57
C PHE A 219 32.20 -29.62 -4.97
N LEU A 220 31.68 -28.92 -5.98
CA LEU A 220 31.65 -29.41 -7.35
C LEU A 220 33.07 -29.64 -7.89
N GLN A 221 34.00 -28.72 -7.60
CA GLN A 221 35.41 -28.84 -7.97
C GLN A 221 36.07 -30.03 -7.27
N PHE A 222 35.81 -30.22 -5.97
CA PHE A 222 36.28 -31.39 -5.23
C PHE A 222 35.81 -32.71 -5.87
N LEU A 223 34.53 -32.80 -6.27
CA LEU A 223 34.01 -33.99 -6.95
C LEU A 223 34.64 -34.20 -8.32
N ARG A 224 34.87 -33.12 -9.08
CA ARG A 224 35.55 -33.17 -10.39
C ARG A 224 36.97 -33.69 -10.26
N GLU A 225 37.76 -33.12 -9.35
CA GLU A 225 39.13 -33.55 -9.09
C GLU A 225 39.18 -35.00 -8.62
N SER A 226 38.26 -35.39 -7.74
CA SER A 226 38.21 -36.75 -7.21
C SER A 226 37.80 -37.76 -8.28
N ALA A 227 36.80 -37.44 -9.11
CA ALA A 227 36.40 -38.26 -10.25
C ALA A 227 37.59 -38.50 -11.20
N THR A 228 38.33 -37.44 -11.54
CA THR A 228 39.53 -37.53 -12.37
C THR A 228 40.63 -38.38 -11.71
N LYS A 229 40.91 -38.14 -10.42
CA LYS A 229 41.94 -38.85 -9.66
C LYS A 229 41.69 -40.36 -9.58
N PHE A 230 40.43 -40.75 -9.34
CA PHE A 230 40.05 -42.15 -9.10
C PHE A 230 39.50 -42.85 -10.36
N GLY A 231 39.36 -42.14 -11.48
CA GLY A 231 38.84 -42.67 -12.73
C GLY A 231 37.34 -43.01 -12.68
N ALA A 232 36.57 -42.35 -11.82
CA ALA A 232 35.11 -42.43 -11.82
C ALA A 232 34.53 -41.44 -12.84
N VAL A 233 33.40 -41.78 -13.46
CA VAL A 233 32.70 -40.86 -14.36
C VAL A 233 31.89 -39.86 -13.53
N LEU A 234 32.23 -38.57 -13.62
CA LEU A 234 31.39 -37.53 -13.02
C LEU A 234 30.20 -37.25 -13.94
N ILE A 235 29.00 -37.37 -13.40
CA ILE A 235 27.75 -37.12 -14.11
C ILE A 235 27.02 -35.96 -13.43
N PHE A 236 26.84 -34.86 -14.14
CA PHE A 236 25.91 -33.82 -13.70
C PHE A 236 24.51 -34.11 -14.22
N ASP A 237 23.58 -34.23 -13.28
CA ASP A 237 22.16 -34.18 -13.56
C ASP A 237 21.73 -32.73 -13.74
N GLU A 238 21.70 -32.29 -15.00
CA GLU A 238 21.27 -30.96 -15.41
C GLU A 238 19.84 -30.97 -15.96
N VAL A 239 19.03 -32.00 -15.67
CA VAL A 239 17.62 -32.07 -16.06
C VAL A 239 16.84 -30.83 -15.60
N VAL A 240 17.24 -30.25 -14.46
CA VAL A 240 16.76 -28.93 -13.99
C VAL A 240 17.74 -27.83 -14.34
N THR A 241 19.01 -27.98 -14.00
CA THR A 241 19.94 -26.85 -13.89
C THR A 241 20.44 -26.33 -15.23
N SER A 242 20.21 -27.06 -16.35
CA SER A 242 20.63 -26.64 -17.69
C SER A 242 19.99 -25.31 -18.16
N ARG A 243 18.90 -24.89 -17.52
CA ARG A 243 18.22 -23.60 -17.78
C ARG A 243 18.83 -22.40 -17.05
N LEU A 244 19.70 -22.64 -16.07
CA LEU A 244 20.15 -21.60 -15.14
C LEU A 244 21.30 -20.75 -15.69
N HIS A 245 21.80 -21.12 -16.87
CA HIS A 245 22.76 -20.40 -17.67
C HIS A 245 22.72 -20.99 -19.08
N TYR A 246 23.14 -20.26 -20.10
CA TYR A 246 23.09 -20.77 -21.48
C TYR A 246 23.86 -22.08 -21.63
N HIS A 247 25.06 -22.14 -21.07
CA HIS A 247 25.90 -23.34 -21.00
C HIS A 247 25.59 -24.29 -19.82
N GLY A 248 24.40 -24.19 -19.21
CA GLY A 248 24.03 -24.93 -18.00
C GLY A 248 24.78 -24.46 -16.74
N LEU A 249 24.40 -25.01 -15.58
CA LEU A 249 25.05 -24.60 -14.32
C LEU A 249 26.51 -25.05 -14.29
N GLN A 250 26.88 -26.09 -15.04
CA GLN A 250 28.29 -26.43 -15.31
C GLN A 250 29.09 -25.24 -15.86
N GLY A 251 28.55 -24.50 -16.83
CA GLY A 251 29.21 -23.35 -17.43
C GLY A 251 29.21 -22.12 -16.52
N ALA A 252 28.15 -21.92 -15.73
CA ALA A 252 28.11 -20.83 -14.75
C ALA A 252 29.12 -21.02 -13.59
N ARG A 253 29.49 -22.28 -13.30
CA ARG A 253 30.45 -22.64 -12.26
C ARG A 253 31.84 -22.93 -12.79
N ASP A 254 31.99 -22.99 -14.12
CA ASP A 254 33.19 -23.43 -14.83
C ASP A 254 33.73 -24.79 -14.36
N VAL A 255 32.83 -25.71 -13.99
CA VAL A 255 33.14 -27.09 -13.60
C VAL A 255 32.40 -28.03 -14.53
N TYR A 256 33.13 -28.82 -15.32
CA TYR A 256 32.56 -29.67 -16.36
C TYR A 256 32.58 -31.17 -16.00
N PRO A 257 31.45 -31.87 -16.07
CA PRO A 257 31.38 -33.30 -15.82
C PRO A 257 31.92 -34.10 -17.03
N ASP A 258 32.10 -35.40 -16.86
CA ASP A 258 32.40 -36.31 -17.98
C ASP A 258 31.14 -36.59 -18.81
N MET A 259 29.99 -36.62 -18.16
CA MET A 259 28.67 -36.76 -18.78
C MET A 259 27.66 -35.78 -18.17
N THR A 260 26.71 -35.35 -18.98
CA THR A 260 25.57 -34.54 -18.57
C THR A 260 24.27 -35.25 -18.94
N THR A 261 23.31 -35.25 -18.03
CA THR A 261 21.93 -35.65 -18.33
C THR A 261 21.02 -34.43 -18.38
N LEU A 262 20.08 -34.46 -19.32
CA LEU A 262 19.20 -33.36 -19.69
C LEU A 262 17.75 -33.85 -19.77
N GLY A 263 16.80 -32.92 -19.70
CA GLY A 263 15.39 -33.25 -19.77
C GLY A 263 14.49 -32.02 -19.76
N LYS A 264 13.22 -32.24 -19.37
CA LYS A 264 12.25 -31.18 -19.09
C LYS A 264 12.10 -30.19 -20.25
N TYR A 265 12.45 -28.91 -20.04
CA TYR A 265 12.14 -27.84 -20.97
C TYR A 265 12.80 -28.01 -22.34
N LEU A 266 13.92 -28.72 -22.42
CA LEU A 266 14.60 -28.95 -23.69
C LEU A 266 13.72 -29.71 -24.69
N GLY A 267 12.72 -30.46 -24.23
CA GLY A 267 11.72 -31.09 -25.09
C GLY A 267 10.64 -30.16 -25.65
N GLY A 268 10.72 -28.83 -25.42
CA GLY A 268 9.69 -27.90 -25.87
C GLY A 268 8.31 -28.11 -25.23
N GLY A 269 8.24 -28.77 -24.06
CA GLY A 269 6.99 -29.15 -23.38
C GLY A 269 6.52 -30.59 -23.65
N PHE A 270 7.27 -31.38 -24.42
CA PHE A 270 6.99 -32.79 -24.68
C PHE A 270 7.89 -33.72 -23.85
N SER A 271 7.61 -35.03 -23.90
CA SER A 271 8.42 -36.07 -23.26
C SER A 271 9.85 -36.05 -23.79
N PHE A 272 10.82 -35.75 -22.93
CA PHE A 272 12.20 -35.60 -23.33
C PHE A 272 13.18 -35.96 -22.21
N GLY A 273 14.26 -36.61 -22.60
CA GLY A 273 15.50 -36.76 -21.87
C GLY A 273 16.65 -36.83 -22.85
N ALA A 274 17.87 -36.57 -22.38
CA ALA A 274 19.06 -36.88 -23.15
C ALA A 274 20.22 -37.17 -22.20
N PHE A 275 21.13 -38.03 -22.61
CA PHE A 275 22.41 -38.20 -21.94
C PHE A 275 23.52 -38.08 -22.98
N GLY A 276 24.57 -37.36 -22.61
CA GLY A 276 25.71 -37.10 -23.48
C GLY A 276 26.94 -36.79 -22.65
N GLY A 277 28.08 -36.72 -23.29
CA GLY A 277 29.35 -36.56 -22.60
C GLY A 277 30.52 -36.56 -23.55
N ARG A 278 31.71 -36.82 -23.00
CA ARG A 278 32.93 -37.06 -23.76
C ARG A 278 32.73 -38.14 -24.83
N ALA A 279 33.36 -37.95 -25.98
CA ALA A 279 33.23 -38.85 -27.12
C ALA A 279 33.70 -40.27 -26.79
N ASP A 280 34.78 -40.43 -26.03
CA ASP A 280 35.33 -41.74 -25.66
C ASP A 280 34.38 -42.59 -24.81
N ILE A 281 33.59 -41.95 -23.93
CA ILE A 281 32.54 -42.64 -23.16
C ILE A 281 31.37 -43.00 -24.06
N MET A 282 30.95 -42.08 -24.93
CA MET A 282 29.77 -42.23 -25.79
C MET A 282 30.01 -43.13 -27.01
N GLU A 283 31.27 -43.34 -27.41
CA GLU A 283 31.69 -44.23 -28.50
C GLU A 283 31.29 -45.69 -28.23
N GLN A 284 30.98 -46.05 -26.97
CA GLN A 284 30.37 -47.33 -26.63
C GLN A 284 29.05 -47.63 -27.37
N PHE A 285 28.37 -46.61 -27.89
CA PHE A 285 27.15 -46.75 -28.70
C PHE A 285 27.39 -46.74 -30.21
N ASP A 286 28.64 -46.57 -30.65
CA ASP A 286 29.01 -46.57 -32.06
C ASP A 286 29.27 -48.02 -32.53
N PRO A 287 28.40 -48.61 -33.37
CA PRO A 287 28.58 -49.97 -33.86
C PRO A 287 29.81 -50.12 -34.77
N ILE A 288 30.30 -49.05 -35.39
CA ILE A 288 31.50 -49.07 -36.23
C ILE A 288 32.74 -49.18 -35.34
N ALA A 289 32.80 -48.39 -34.27
CA ALA A 289 33.94 -48.38 -33.36
C ALA A 289 33.98 -49.64 -32.47
N GLN A 290 32.81 -50.09 -31.96
CA GLN A 290 32.74 -51.15 -30.95
C GLN A 290 32.49 -52.55 -31.53
N GLY A 291 32.04 -52.66 -32.78
CA GLY A 291 31.63 -53.92 -33.38
C GLY A 291 30.63 -54.67 -32.50
N SER A 292 30.98 -55.90 -32.11
CA SER A 292 30.14 -56.77 -31.27
C SER A 292 30.00 -56.34 -29.81
N SER A 293 30.83 -55.41 -29.32
CA SER A 293 30.79 -54.92 -27.93
C SER A 293 29.89 -53.68 -27.78
N VAL A 294 29.20 -53.28 -28.85
CA VAL A 294 28.36 -52.08 -28.86
C VAL A 294 27.25 -52.16 -27.81
N LEU A 295 27.07 -51.08 -27.06
CA LEU A 295 25.93 -50.92 -26.17
C LEU A 295 24.69 -50.58 -26.97
N HIS A 296 23.58 -51.24 -26.64
CA HIS A 296 22.30 -50.98 -27.27
C HIS A 296 21.45 -50.02 -26.43
N HIS A 297 21.16 -48.83 -26.97
CA HIS A 297 20.16 -47.92 -26.46
C HIS A 297 19.01 -47.78 -27.46
N SER A 298 17.97 -48.56 -27.22
CA SER A 298 16.70 -48.52 -27.95
C SER A 298 15.66 -47.68 -27.21
N GLY A 299 14.56 -47.37 -27.89
CA GLY A 299 13.40 -46.68 -27.32
C GLY A 299 12.53 -46.11 -28.42
N THR A 300 11.27 -46.56 -28.49
CA THR A 300 10.35 -46.29 -29.61
C THR A 300 10.16 -44.81 -29.89
N PHE A 301 10.17 -43.97 -28.85
CA PHE A 301 9.88 -42.54 -28.95
C PHE A 301 11.10 -41.65 -28.79
N ASN A 302 12.32 -42.22 -28.74
CA ASN A 302 13.55 -41.47 -28.51
C ASN A 302 13.74 -40.32 -29.51
N ASN A 303 13.39 -40.52 -30.78
CA ASN A 303 13.49 -39.53 -31.85
C ASN A 303 12.12 -39.06 -32.39
N ASN A 304 11.07 -39.13 -31.57
CA ASN A 304 9.73 -38.78 -32.04
C ASN A 304 9.68 -37.34 -32.61
N ILE A 305 9.06 -37.16 -33.78
CA ILE A 305 9.09 -35.90 -34.52
C ILE A 305 8.50 -34.71 -33.75
N PHE A 306 7.52 -34.95 -32.87
CA PHE A 306 6.92 -33.91 -32.03
C PHE A 306 7.95 -33.30 -31.09
N THR A 307 8.65 -34.17 -30.35
CA THR A 307 9.67 -33.73 -29.40
C THR A 307 10.86 -33.13 -30.13
N MET A 308 11.38 -33.77 -31.18
CA MET A 308 12.55 -33.27 -31.90
C MET A 308 12.28 -31.89 -32.51
N THR A 309 11.15 -31.71 -33.19
CA THR A 309 10.78 -30.41 -33.81
C THR A 309 10.51 -29.34 -32.74
N ALA A 310 9.79 -29.67 -31.67
CA ALA A 310 9.53 -28.73 -30.58
C ALA A 310 10.81 -28.37 -29.81
N ALA A 311 11.75 -29.30 -29.64
CA ALA A 311 13.03 -29.10 -28.98
C ALA A 311 13.97 -28.18 -29.78
N VAL A 312 14.04 -28.38 -31.10
CA VAL A 312 14.77 -27.46 -32.00
C VAL A 312 14.19 -26.05 -31.91
N ALA A 313 12.87 -25.90 -32.01
CA ALA A 313 12.21 -24.60 -31.87
C ALA A 313 12.38 -23.99 -30.47
N ALA A 314 12.37 -24.82 -29.43
CA ALA A 314 12.66 -24.40 -28.06
C ALA A 314 14.07 -23.83 -27.92
N ALA A 315 15.07 -24.40 -28.60
CA ALA A 315 16.44 -23.88 -28.55
C ALA A 315 16.55 -22.45 -29.10
N GLU A 316 15.78 -22.09 -30.12
CA GLU A 316 15.74 -20.73 -30.67
C GLU A 316 15.23 -19.69 -29.65
N LEU A 317 14.36 -20.10 -28.73
CA LEU A 317 13.81 -19.24 -27.68
C LEU A 317 14.72 -19.11 -26.47
N VAL A 318 15.62 -20.07 -26.26
CA VAL A 318 16.50 -20.13 -25.09
C VAL A 318 17.88 -19.59 -25.46
N THR A 319 17.95 -18.28 -25.62
CA THR A 319 19.18 -17.54 -25.89
C THR A 319 19.89 -17.15 -24.60
N GLU A 320 21.14 -16.69 -24.70
CA GLU A 320 21.86 -16.09 -23.56
C GLU A 320 21.06 -14.96 -22.92
N GLN A 321 20.51 -14.07 -23.75
CA GLN A 321 19.71 -12.93 -23.29
C GLN A 321 18.44 -13.39 -22.56
N SER A 322 17.64 -14.28 -23.16
CA SER A 322 16.35 -14.66 -22.56
C SER A 322 16.53 -15.39 -21.23
N LEU A 323 17.58 -16.21 -21.10
CA LEU A 323 17.93 -16.82 -19.82
C LEU A 323 18.50 -15.83 -18.82
N ALA A 324 19.37 -14.90 -19.23
CA ALA A 324 19.91 -13.89 -18.33
C ALA A 324 18.80 -13.01 -17.73
N GLU A 325 17.86 -12.56 -18.56
CA GLU A 325 16.70 -11.78 -18.12
C GLU A 325 15.81 -12.59 -17.16
N LEU A 326 15.50 -13.83 -17.49
CA LEU A 326 14.67 -14.70 -16.65
C LEU A 326 15.36 -15.04 -15.32
N ASN A 327 16.66 -15.30 -15.35
CA ASN A 327 17.44 -15.61 -14.15
C ASN A 327 17.54 -14.40 -13.24
N LYS A 328 17.74 -13.20 -13.81
CA LYS A 328 17.69 -11.95 -13.08
C LYS A 328 16.36 -11.75 -12.34
N LEU A 329 15.22 -12.05 -12.98
CA LEU A 329 13.92 -11.97 -12.29
C LEU A 329 13.85 -12.89 -11.07
N GLY A 330 14.42 -14.10 -11.16
CA GLY A 330 14.48 -15.02 -10.03
C GLY A 330 15.48 -14.60 -8.94
N ASP A 331 16.61 -14.01 -9.32
CA ASP A 331 17.58 -13.40 -8.38
C ASP A 331 16.94 -12.24 -7.61
N ASP A 332 16.30 -11.32 -8.32
CA ASP A 332 15.59 -10.17 -7.73
C ASP A 332 14.45 -10.64 -6.80
N LEU A 333 13.71 -11.69 -7.20
CA LEU A 333 12.70 -12.33 -6.37
C LEU A 333 13.27 -12.89 -5.07
N ARG A 334 14.36 -13.67 -5.13
CA ARG A 334 15.03 -14.20 -3.93
C ARG A 334 15.53 -13.11 -3.01
N ALA A 335 16.23 -12.12 -3.55
CA ALA A 335 16.79 -11.02 -2.78
C ALA A 335 15.69 -10.23 -2.07
N THR A 336 14.62 -9.89 -2.79
CA THR A 336 13.49 -9.14 -2.23
C THR A 336 12.70 -9.97 -1.22
N GLY A 337 12.45 -11.26 -1.51
CA GLY A 337 11.76 -12.17 -0.60
C GLY A 337 12.50 -12.35 0.72
N ASN A 338 13.83 -12.51 0.68
CA ASN A 338 14.67 -12.56 1.89
C ASN A 338 14.63 -11.25 2.68
N SER A 339 14.69 -10.10 1.99
CA SER A 339 14.57 -8.78 2.62
C SER A 339 13.23 -8.62 3.34
N ILE A 340 12.13 -9.04 2.70
CA ILE A 340 10.79 -9.01 3.31
C ILE A 340 10.72 -9.92 4.54
N ALA A 341 11.21 -11.16 4.45
CA ALA A 341 11.20 -12.09 5.57
C ALA A 341 12.02 -11.55 6.76
N GLN A 342 13.18 -10.96 6.49
CA GLN A 342 14.01 -10.31 7.49
C GLN A 342 13.30 -9.12 8.16
N GLN A 343 12.70 -8.22 7.36
CA GLN A 343 11.95 -7.06 7.87
C GLN A 343 10.74 -7.46 8.71
N ALA A 344 10.06 -8.55 8.34
CA ALA A 344 8.93 -9.10 9.07
C ALA A 344 9.32 -9.92 10.31
N GLY A 345 10.62 -10.09 10.58
CA GLY A 345 11.11 -10.92 11.69
C GLY A 345 10.85 -12.43 11.51
N LEU A 346 10.55 -12.87 10.29
CA LEU A 346 10.27 -14.27 9.95
C LEU A 346 11.58 -15.04 9.73
N LYS A 347 12.31 -15.32 10.81
CA LYS A 347 13.57 -16.08 10.78
C LYS A 347 13.42 -17.51 10.25
N ASP A 348 12.20 -18.04 10.30
CA ASP A 348 11.87 -19.39 9.86
C ASP A 348 11.56 -19.46 8.36
N VAL A 349 11.64 -18.36 7.60
CA VAL A 349 11.36 -18.32 6.16
C VAL A 349 12.56 -17.78 5.40
N VAL A 350 13.05 -18.53 4.42
CA VAL A 350 14.21 -18.15 3.60
C VAL A 350 13.95 -18.42 2.12
N PHE A 351 14.49 -17.56 1.26
CA PHE A 351 14.47 -17.73 -0.19
C PHE A 351 15.85 -18.19 -0.67
N VAL A 352 15.91 -19.36 -1.29
CA VAL A 352 17.14 -20.04 -1.72
C VAL A 352 17.06 -20.43 -3.20
N GLY A 353 18.18 -20.87 -3.77
CA GLY A 353 18.25 -21.33 -5.17
C GLY A 353 19.14 -20.43 -6.04
N TYR A 354 18.99 -20.57 -7.35
CA TYR A 354 19.83 -19.89 -8.33
C TYR A 354 19.02 -19.54 -9.60
N GLY A 355 19.31 -18.38 -10.20
CA GLY A 355 18.61 -17.87 -11.39
C GLY A 355 17.09 -17.97 -11.29
N SER A 356 16.44 -18.55 -12.29
CA SER A 356 14.99 -18.61 -12.43
C SER A 356 14.28 -19.70 -11.59
N THR A 357 15.02 -20.40 -10.73
CA THR A 357 14.48 -21.43 -9.84
C THR A 357 14.68 -21.03 -8.39
N VAL A 358 13.57 -20.82 -7.67
CA VAL A 358 13.54 -20.26 -6.32
C VAL A 358 12.90 -21.24 -5.37
N GLY A 359 13.57 -21.55 -4.26
CA GLY A 359 13.02 -22.28 -3.13
C GLY A 359 12.58 -21.33 -2.02
N MET A 360 11.47 -21.65 -1.38
CA MET A 360 11.03 -21.09 -0.10
C MET A 360 11.25 -22.14 0.98
N GLY A 361 12.31 -21.97 1.77
CA GLY A 361 12.60 -22.78 2.94
C GLY A 361 11.74 -22.35 4.11
N PHE A 362 11.06 -23.31 4.75
CA PHE A 362 10.30 -23.12 5.98
C PHE A 362 10.95 -23.93 7.09
N LEU A 363 11.65 -23.24 7.99
CA LEU A 363 12.54 -23.82 9.00
C LEU A 363 11.83 -24.03 10.35
N GLY A 364 12.45 -24.84 11.22
CA GLY A 364 11.96 -25.13 12.56
C GLY A 364 10.67 -25.96 12.61
N ASP A 365 10.20 -26.22 13.83
CA ASP A 365 9.06 -27.12 14.09
C ASP A 365 7.74 -26.66 13.43
N ARG A 366 7.61 -25.35 13.21
CA ARG A 366 6.42 -24.73 12.57
C ARG A 366 6.49 -24.74 11.05
N GLY A 367 7.64 -25.03 10.46
CA GLY A 367 7.90 -24.94 9.03
C GLY A 367 6.87 -25.68 8.16
N PRO A 368 6.54 -26.95 8.44
CA PRO A 368 5.54 -27.70 7.67
C PRO A 368 4.15 -27.06 7.67
N ALA A 369 3.70 -26.55 8.82
CA ALA A 369 2.40 -25.89 8.93
C ALA A 369 2.40 -24.52 8.22
N LEU A 370 3.48 -23.75 8.34
CA LEU A 370 3.66 -22.48 7.63
C LEU A 370 3.64 -22.66 6.12
N ARG A 371 4.35 -23.68 5.59
CA ARG A 371 4.34 -23.99 4.16
C ARG A 371 2.93 -24.20 3.62
N GLU A 372 2.10 -24.94 4.35
CA GLU A 372 0.70 -25.20 3.98
C GLU A 372 -0.14 -23.93 4.02
N VAL A 373 0.03 -23.10 5.05
CA VAL A 373 -0.64 -21.78 5.13
C VAL A 373 -0.25 -20.89 3.95
N PHE A 374 1.04 -20.81 3.60
CA PHE A 374 1.50 -20.05 2.44
C PHE A 374 0.92 -20.59 1.13
N TYR A 375 0.96 -21.91 0.93
CA TYR A 375 0.40 -22.53 -0.27
C TYR A 375 -1.07 -22.18 -0.48
N PHE A 376 -1.93 -22.42 0.52
CA PHE A 376 -3.36 -22.13 0.37
C PHE A 376 -3.67 -20.63 0.32
N THR A 377 -2.86 -19.79 0.96
CA THR A 377 -2.97 -18.33 0.84
C THR A 377 -2.69 -17.88 -0.60
N LEU A 378 -1.62 -18.37 -1.23
CA LEU A 378 -1.29 -18.04 -2.61
C LEU A 378 -2.35 -18.57 -3.59
N VAL A 379 -2.83 -19.80 -3.39
CA VAL A 379 -3.93 -20.36 -4.19
C VAL A 379 -5.17 -19.46 -4.10
N LYS A 380 -5.54 -19.00 -2.90
CA LYS A 380 -6.66 -18.07 -2.71
C LYS A 380 -6.45 -16.74 -3.45
N GLN A 381 -5.20 -16.27 -3.57
CA GLN A 381 -4.83 -15.05 -4.30
C GLN A 381 -4.65 -15.28 -5.82
N GLY A 382 -4.99 -16.47 -6.33
CA GLY A 382 -4.83 -16.80 -7.74
C GLY A 382 -3.37 -16.93 -8.17
N ILE A 383 -2.52 -17.47 -7.30
CA ILE A 383 -1.11 -17.77 -7.58
C ILE A 383 -0.83 -19.25 -7.23
N LEU A 384 -0.21 -19.98 -8.15
CA LEU A 384 0.21 -21.36 -7.92
C LEU A 384 1.72 -21.42 -7.72
N MET A 385 2.12 -21.93 -6.57
CA MET A 385 3.49 -22.34 -6.28
C MET A 385 3.56 -23.86 -6.18
N GLY A 386 4.76 -24.41 -6.32
CA GLY A 386 4.99 -25.81 -5.99
C GLY A 386 4.75 -26.04 -4.50
N ARG A 387 3.87 -26.98 -4.13
CA ARG A 387 3.46 -27.20 -2.73
C ARG A 387 4.61 -27.54 -1.79
N ARG A 388 5.73 -28.04 -2.31
CA ARG A 388 6.97 -28.28 -1.54
C ARG A 388 7.72 -27.01 -1.13
N GLY A 389 7.30 -25.82 -1.61
CA GLY A 389 8.01 -24.58 -1.34
C GLY A 389 8.91 -24.16 -2.48
N PHE A 390 8.47 -24.21 -3.74
CA PHE A 390 9.31 -23.75 -4.86
C PHE A 390 8.52 -22.93 -5.88
N LEU A 391 9.26 -22.11 -6.63
CA LEU A 391 8.81 -21.28 -7.73
C LEU A 391 9.79 -21.49 -8.89
N CYS A 392 9.24 -21.84 -10.05
CA CYS A 392 9.96 -21.99 -11.30
C CYS A 392 9.39 -20.96 -12.27
N LEU A 393 10.16 -19.92 -12.55
CA LEU A 393 9.74 -18.90 -13.50
C LEU A 393 9.74 -19.51 -14.92
N ASN A 394 9.08 -18.85 -15.86
CA ASN A 394 9.08 -19.21 -17.27
C ASN A 394 9.18 -17.93 -18.10
N LEU A 395 9.48 -18.03 -19.40
CA LEU A 395 9.73 -16.89 -20.28
C LEU A 395 8.53 -15.96 -20.46
N ALA A 396 7.32 -16.37 -20.04
CA ALA A 396 6.14 -15.51 -20.02
C ALA A 396 6.01 -14.69 -18.72
N HIS A 397 6.84 -14.94 -17.71
CA HIS A 397 6.88 -14.13 -16.50
C HIS A 397 7.51 -12.77 -16.78
N THR A 398 7.02 -11.76 -16.07
CA THR A 398 7.45 -10.37 -16.18
C THR A 398 7.71 -9.85 -14.78
N LYS A 399 8.34 -8.68 -14.66
CA LYS A 399 8.51 -8.02 -13.37
C LYS A 399 7.18 -7.83 -12.61
N GLU A 400 6.09 -7.49 -13.31
CA GLU A 400 4.77 -7.35 -12.70
C GLU A 400 4.26 -8.65 -12.06
N HIS A 401 4.55 -9.80 -12.68
CA HIS A 401 4.21 -11.11 -12.11
C HIS A 401 5.00 -11.38 -10.82
N ILE A 402 6.29 -11.01 -10.80
CA ILE A 402 7.14 -11.14 -9.62
C ILE A 402 6.67 -10.21 -8.49
N ASP A 403 6.36 -8.96 -8.83
CA ASP A 403 5.85 -7.97 -7.88
C ASP A 403 4.51 -8.43 -7.28
N ARG A 404 3.60 -8.97 -8.10
CA ARG A 404 2.33 -9.56 -7.61
C ARG A 404 2.54 -10.69 -6.61
N PHE A 405 3.54 -11.54 -6.81
CA PHE A 405 3.88 -12.60 -5.85
C PHE A 405 4.46 -12.02 -4.56
N LEU A 406 5.44 -11.10 -4.68
CA LEU A 406 6.07 -10.45 -3.54
C LEU A 406 5.07 -9.64 -2.71
N ASP A 407 4.05 -9.04 -3.33
CA ASP A 407 3.00 -8.30 -2.63
C ASP A 407 2.17 -9.19 -1.69
N VAL A 408 2.07 -10.49 -1.96
CA VAL A 408 1.43 -11.45 -1.04
C VAL A 408 2.35 -11.80 0.14
N LEU A 409 3.67 -11.75 -0.06
CA LEU A 409 4.68 -12.12 0.93
C LEU A 409 5.09 -10.99 1.84
N LYS A 410 4.97 -9.75 1.34
CA LYS A 410 4.97 -8.60 2.23
C LYS A 410 4.03 -9.00 3.36
N PRO A 411 4.40 -8.75 4.63
CA PRO A 411 3.38 -8.78 5.67
C PRO A 411 2.17 -8.01 5.12
N VAL A 412 1.00 -8.18 5.69
CA VAL A 412 0.00 -7.13 5.51
C VAL A 412 0.57 -5.85 6.19
N SER A 413 1.63 -5.23 5.66
CA SER A 413 1.60 -3.86 5.25
C SER A 413 0.64 -3.81 4.09
N THR A 414 -0.62 -3.73 4.46
CA THR A 414 -1.64 -3.02 3.74
C THR A 414 -1.07 -2.10 2.65
N TYR A 415 -1.02 -2.60 1.42
CA TYR A 415 -0.76 -1.85 0.19
C TYR A 415 -1.78 -2.42 -0.81
N GLY A 416 -2.95 -1.82 -1.01
CA GLY A 416 -3.12 -0.45 -1.53
C GLY A 416 -3.86 0.57 -0.67
N THR A 417 -4.01 0.32 0.62
CA THR A 417 -4.42 1.32 1.61
C THR A 417 -3.51 1.08 2.78
N VAL A 418 -2.60 1.99 3.11
CA VAL A 418 -1.88 1.85 4.38
C VAL A 418 -2.96 1.82 5.46
N VAL A 419 -3.09 0.71 6.16
CA VAL A 419 -3.83 0.65 7.42
C VAL A 419 -2.76 0.34 8.46
N GLU A 420 -2.14 1.39 8.98
CA GLU A 420 -1.54 1.30 10.32
C GLU A 420 -2.70 1.25 11.33
N ASN A 421 -2.66 0.23 12.18
CA ASN A 421 -3.60 -0.08 13.26
C ASN A 421 -5.01 -0.45 12.76
N GLY A 422 -5.37 -1.73 12.91
CA GLY A 422 -6.70 -2.31 12.60
C GLY A 422 -7.85 -1.77 13.43
N THR A 423 -7.75 -0.55 13.98
CA THR A 423 -8.79 0.07 14.80
C THR A 423 -10.08 0.29 14.00
N ILE A 424 -10.01 0.65 12.72
CA ILE A 424 -11.22 0.92 11.92
C ILE A 424 -11.90 -0.39 11.46
N GLU A 425 -11.13 -1.39 11.05
CA GLU A 425 -11.65 -2.72 10.70
C GLU A 425 -12.23 -3.47 11.90
N GLU A 426 -11.59 -3.35 13.07
CA GLU A 426 -12.12 -3.92 14.30
C GLU A 426 -13.39 -3.20 14.78
N LEU A 427 -13.59 -1.93 14.40
CA LEU A 427 -14.84 -1.20 14.59
C LEU A 427 -15.92 -1.55 13.54
N GLY A 428 -15.66 -2.50 12.65
CA GLY A 428 -16.63 -3.01 11.67
C GLY A 428 -16.63 -2.28 10.32
N TYR A 429 -15.65 -1.42 10.05
CA TYR A 429 -15.58 -0.62 8.81
C TYR A 429 -14.45 -1.09 7.87
N VAL A 430 -14.60 -0.86 6.57
CA VAL A 430 -13.53 -1.10 5.60
C VAL A 430 -12.84 0.23 5.34
N ALA A 431 -11.52 0.34 5.57
CA ALA A 431 -10.78 1.55 5.21
C ALA A 431 -10.83 1.76 3.69
N VAL A 432 -11.53 2.81 3.24
CA VAL A 432 -11.77 3.09 1.81
C VAL A 432 -10.71 4.06 1.24
N TYR A 433 -10.11 4.89 2.09
CA TYR A 433 -9.20 5.95 1.66
C TYR A 433 -7.71 5.57 1.80
N ARG A 434 -6.90 6.07 0.88
CA ARG A 434 -5.44 5.85 0.88
C ARG A 434 -4.78 6.83 1.84
N ARG A 435 -3.89 6.36 2.72
CA ARG A 435 -3.14 7.26 3.60
C ARG A 435 -2.07 8.01 2.84
N VAL A 436 -2.16 9.33 2.89
CA VAL A 436 -1.26 10.28 2.22
C VAL A 436 -0.64 11.23 3.24
N PHE A 437 -1.29 11.46 4.39
CA PHE A 437 -0.89 12.49 5.34
C PHE A 437 -0.16 11.95 6.58
N ARG A 438 0.89 12.67 6.99
CA ARG A 438 1.57 12.55 8.30
C ARG A 438 1.38 13.85 9.07
N SER A 439 1.89 13.96 10.31
CA SER A 439 1.67 15.16 11.14
C SER A 439 1.95 16.49 10.44
N LEU A 440 3.03 16.57 9.66
CA LEU A 440 3.38 17.79 8.92
C LEU A 440 2.42 18.05 7.76
N GLY A 441 2.01 17.02 7.02
CA GLY A 441 1.04 17.15 5.92
C GLY A 441 -0.33 17.59 6.41
N ASN A 442 -0.79 17.04 7.54
CA ASN A 442 -2.03 17.45 8.20
C ASN A 442 -1.99 18.89 8.68
N MET A 443 -0.86 19.32 9.27
CA MET A 443 -0.66 20.71 9.66
C MET A 443 -0.68 21.64 8.43
N CYS A 444 0.02 21.28 7.35
CA CYS A 444 0.03 22.08 6.11
C CYS A 444 -1.37 22.21 5.50
N MET A 445 -2.20 21.17 5.55
CA MET A 445 -3.59 21.24 5.14
C MET A 445 -4.35 22.32 5.92
N VAL A 446 -4.19 22.37 7.24
CA VAL A 446 -4.85 23.40 8.05
C VAL A 446 -4.28 24.78 7.76
N VAL A 447 -2.96 24.95 7.76
CA VAL A 447 -2.33 26.26 7.47
C VAL A 447 -2.70 26.80 6.09
N ALA A 448 -2.90 25.91 5.10
CA ALA A 448 -3.38 26.29 3.77
C ALA A 448 -4.85 26.76 3.77
N LEU A 449 -5.67 26.25 4.69
CA LEU A 449 -7.09 26.59 4.82
C LEU A 449 -7.33 27.78 5.75
N THR A 450 -6.49 27.93 6.79
CA THR A 450 -6.65 28.90 7.87
C THR A 450 -5.39 29.74 7.94
N THR A 451 -5.45 30.97 7.45
CA THR A 451 -4.29 31.88 7.51
C THR A 451 -4.31 32.62 8.86
N PRO A 452 -3.22 32.62 9.65
CA PRO A 452 -3.16 33.39 10.89
C PRO A 452 -3.47 34.87 10.68
N LEU A 453 -3.03 35.43 9.55
CA LEU A 453 -3.34 36.80 9.15
C LEU A 453 -4.83 37.02 8.88
N GLY A 454 -5.50 36.10 8.17
CA GLY A 454 -6.93 36.18 7.90
C GLY A 454 -7.78 36.07 9.16
N ALA A 455 -7.40 35.18 10.09
CA ALA A 455 -8.06 35.05 11.39
C ALA A 455 -8.03 36.38 12.18
N ILE A 456 -6.90 37.09 12.12
CA ILE A 456 -6.73 38.36 12.85
C ILE A 456 -7.46 39.50 12.17
N LEU A 457 -7.53 39.53 10.83
CA LEU A 457 -8.33 40.55 10.15
C LEU A 457 -9.80 40.51 10.59
N VAL A 458 -10.33 39.31 10.90
CA VAL A 458 -11.69 39.16 11.42
C VAL A 458 -11.75 39.44 12.93
N SER A 459 -10.81 38.93 13.73
CA SER A 459 -10.83 39.13 15.18
C SER A 459 -10.48 40.55 15.62
N ALA A 460 -9.66 41.26 14.84
CA ALA A 460 -9.18 42.60 15.17
C ALA A 460 -10.34 43.60 15.30
N PHE A 461 -11.40 43.47 14.50
CA PHE A 461 -12.58 44.32 14.64
C PHE A 461 -13.17 44.21 16.06
N TYR A 462 -13.49 42.99 16.51
CA TYR A 462 -14.04 42.75 17.84
C TYR A 462 -13.05 43.12 18.96
N GLN A 463 -11.77 42.85 18.75
CA GLN A 463 -10.73 43.18 19.72
C GLN A 463 -10.57 44.70 19.88
N ILE A 464 -10.54 45.44 18.78
CA ILE A 464 -10.42 46.91 18.78
C ILE A 464 -11.71 47.52 19.33
N SER A 465 -12.89 47.19 18.78
CA SER A 465 -14.15 47.82 19.16
C SER A 465 -14.53 47.60 20.63
N TYR A 466 -14.20 46.45 21.21
CA TYR A 466 -14.62 46.10 22.58
C TYR A 466 -13.50 46.18 23.62
N GLY A 467 -12.25 46.48 23.21
CA GLY A 467 -11.12 46.52 24.13
C GLY A 467 -9.89 47.32 23.69
N GLY A 468 -9.91 47.97 22.53
CA GLY A 468 -8.79 48.78 22.04
C GLY A 468 -7.48 47.98 21.97
N TYR A 469 -6.38 48.59 22.42
CA TYR A 469 -5.06 47.95 22.38
C TYR A 469 -5.00 46.72 23.31
N TRP A 470 -5.66 46.80 24.47
CA TRP A 470 -5.81 45.66 25.38
C TRP A 470 -6.54 44.50 24.71
N GLY A 471 -7.58 44.79 23.93
CA GLY A 471 -8.32 43.78 23.18
C GLY A 471 -7.46 43.12 22.11
N LEU A 472 -6.62 43.87 21.38
CA LEU A 472 -5.69 43.28 20.41
C LEU A 472 -4.63 42.38 21.06
N SER A 473 -4.14 42.73 22.26
CA SER A 473 -3.12 41.95 22.96
C SER A 473 -3.73 40.79 23.75
N TRP A 474 -4.44 41.08 24.84
CA TRP A 474 -5.02 40.09 25.75
C TRP A 474 -6.22 39.37 25.16
N GLY A 475 -6.97 40.02 24.28
CA GLY A 475 -8.08 39.40 23.55
C GLY A 475 -7.62 38.36 22.52
N TRP A 476 -6.32 38.21 22.25
CA TRP A 476 -5.77 37.04 21.56
C TRP A 476 -5.16 36.02 22.53
N ILE A 477 -4.36 36.48 23.50
CA ILE A 477 -3.58 35.60 24.40
C ILE A 477 -4.49 34.76 25.31
N ILE A 478 -5.41 35.39 26.04
CA ILE A 478 -6.26 34.74 27.04
C ILE A 478 -7.14 33.65 26.41
N PRO A 479 -7.94 33.95 25.37
CA PRO A 479 -8.79 32.93 24.74
C PRO A 479 -8.00 31.74 24.17
N ASN A 480 -6.78 31.95 23.66
CA ASN A 480 -5.95 30.82 23.23
C ASN A 480 -5.55 29.91 24.40
N VAL A 481 -5.26 30.46 25.58
CA VAL A 481 -5.03 29.64 26.78
C VAL A 481 -6.30 28.86 27.18
N ILE A 482 -7.47 29.48 27.05
CA ILE A 482 -8.78 28.86 27.33
C ILE A 482 -9.12 27.72 26.35
N LEU A 483 -8.55 27.71 25.14
CA LEU A 483 -8.75 26.64 24.13
C LEU A 483 -7.90 25.38 24.38
N ILE A 484 -6.85 25.45 25.20
CA ILE A 484 -5.95 24.30 25.43
C ILE A 484 -6.71 23.04 25.90
N PRO A 485 -7.63 23.10 26.89
CA PRO A 485 -8.41 21.93 27.29
C PRO A 485 -9.17 21.30 26.13
N GLN A 486 -9.71 22.12 25.21
CA GLN A 486 -10.44 21.63 24.06
C GLN A 486 -9.54 20.87 23.08
N VAL A 487 -8.36 21.39 22.77
CA VAL A 487 -7.37 20.71 21.91
C VAL A 487 -7.00 19.35 22.51
N LEU A 488 -6.78 19.31 23.82
CA LEU A 488 -6.44 18.09 24.55
C LEU A 488 -7.60 17.07 24.58
N ALA A 489 -8.83 17.53 24.80
CA ALA A 489 -10.02 16.65 24.82
C ALA A 489 -10.24 15.99 23.45
N ILE A 490 -10.19 16.77 22.37
CA ILE A 490 -10.35 16.24 21.00
C ILE A 490 -9.18 15.33 20.61
N ALA A 491 -7.96 15.67 21.02
CA ALA A 491 -6.80 14.80 20.81
C ALA A 491 -6.96 13.45 21.53
N GLU A 492 -7.60 13.40 22.70
CA GLU A 492 -7.82 12.15 23.44
C GLU A 492 -8.84 11.27 22.71
N LEU A 493 -9.95 11.87 22.27
CA LEU A 493 -10.97 11.18 21.45
C LEU A 493 -10.37 10.64 20.14
N ALA A 494 -9.58 11.46 19.45
CA ALA A 494 -8.92 11.07 18.20
C ALA A 494 -7.83 10.01 18.40
N SER A 495 -7.13 10.02 19.54
CA SER A 495 -6.14 8.98 19.84
C SER A 495 -6.80 7.63 20.10
N SER A 496 -7.95 7.64 20.77
CA SER A 496 -8.73 6.44 21.08
C SER A 496 -9.43 5.84 19.86
N MET A 497 -10.17 6.66 19.11
CA MET A 497 -11.05 6.22 18.03
C MET A 497 -10.83 7.08 16.76
N PRO A 498 -9.72 6.88 16.02
CA PRO A 498 -9.39 7.67 14.83
C PRO A 498 -10.20 7.21 13.60
N VAL A 499 -11.43 7.70 13.44
CA VAL A 499 -12.34 7.34 12.33
C VAL A 499 -12.76 8.56 11.50
N ASN A 500 -12.97 8.41 10.18
CA ASN A 500 -13.56 9.51 9.41
C ASN A 500 -15.03 9.69 9.82
N GLY A 501 -15.47 10.94 9.93
CA GLY A 501 -16.77 11.25 10.54
C GLY A 501 -16.78 11.31 12.08
N SER A 502 -15.60 11.17 12.70
CA SER A 502 -15.26 11.41 14.11
C SER A 502 -16.36 11.99 15.00
N PHE A 503 -16.76 13.26 14.87
CA PHE A 503 -17.68 13.87 15.86
C PHE A 503 -19.04 13.17 15.99
N TYR A 504 -19.69 12.82 14.87
CA TYR A 504 -20.97 12.12 14.93
C TYR A 504 -20.79 10.66 15.32
N TRP A 505 -19.68 10.06 14.89
CA TRP A 505 -19.36 8.68 15.23
C TRP A 505 -19.03 8.54 16.72
N TRP A 506 -18.18 9.40 17.30
CA TRP A 506 -17.86 9.46 18.72
C TRP A 506 -19.11 9.74 19.56
N ALA A 507 -20.00 10.61 19.06
CA ALA A 507 -21.26 10.90 19.72
C ALA A 507 -22.13 9.62 19.81
N GLY A 508 -22.22 8.84 18.73
CA GLY A 508 -22.89 7.54 18.74
C GLY A 508 -22.21 6.50 19.62
N ALA A 509 -20.89 6.38 19.53
CA ALA A 509 -20.10 5.39 20.28
C ALA A 509 -20.17 5.63 21.79
N LEU A 510 -20.15 6.89 22.22
CA LEU A 510 -20.15 7.28 23.64
C LEU A 510 -21.57 7.49 24.21
N ALA A 511 -22.59 7.58 23.37
CA ALA A 511 -23.98 7.64 23.82
C ALA A 511 -24.46 6.30 24.41
N PRO A 512 -25.50 6.29 25.26
CA PRO A 512 -26.11 5.05 25.72
C PRO A 512 -26.61 4.22 24.53
N PRO A 513 -26.55 2.87 24.56
CA PRO A 513 -26.86 2.04 23.38
C PRO A 513 -28.22 2.34 22.73
N GLY A 514 -29.25 2.60 23.53
CA GLY A 514 -30.59 2.96 23.02
C GLY A 514 -30.70 4.32 22.31
N TRP A 515 -29.71 5.22 22.51
CA TRP A 515 -29.66 6.55 21.92
C TRP A 515 -28.57 6.71 20.85
N SER A 516 -27.68 5.72 20.71
CA SER A 516 -26.51 5.77 19.83
C SER A 516 -26.85 6.19 18.40
N HIS A 517 -27.82 5.53 17.77
CA HIS A 517 -28.19 5.81 16.38
C HIS A 517 -28.82 7.20 16.20
N ALA A 518 -29.67 7.64 17.15
CA ALA A 518 -30.32 8.93 17.08
C ALA A 518 -29.32 10.08 17.22
N VAL A 519 -28.46 9.98 18.23
CA VAL A 519 -27.41 10.97 18.50
C VAL A 519 -26.44 11.05 17.32
N SER A 520 -25.94 9.89 16.86
CA SER A 520 -25.05 9.81 15.70
C SER A 520 -25.67 10.46 14.45
N PHE A 521 -26.94 10.16 14.16
CA PHE A 521 -27.62 10.71 12.99
C PHE A 521 -27.81 12.23 13.08
N ILE A 522 -28.29 12.73 14.22
CA ILE A 522 -28.54 14.17 14.43
C ILE A 522 -27.22 14.95 14.37
N THR A 523 -26.18 14.49 15.07
CA THR A 523 -24.85 15.11 15.02
C THR A 523 -24.26 15.06 13.60
N GLY A 524 -24.50 13.98 12.84
CA GLY A 524 -24.08 13.87 11.45
C GLY A 524 -24.73 14.91 10.54
N TRP A 525 -26.05 15.13 10.68
CA TRP A 525 -26.76 16.15 9.90
C TRP A 525 -26.37 17.58 10.28
N LEU A 526 -26.15 17.86 11.56
CA LEU A 526 -25.62 19.15 11.98
C LEU A 526 -24.24 19.42 11.34
N ASN A 527 -23.36 18.41 11.32
CA ASN A 527 -22.06 18.52 10.65
C ASN A 527 -22.18 18.76 9.13
N VAL A 528 -23.14 18.12 8.44
CA VAL A 528 -23.41 18.37 7.02
C VAL A 528 -23.88 19.81 6.79
N LEU A 529 -24.80 20.31 7.63
CA LEU A 529 -25.26 21.70 7.57
C LEU A 529 -24.11 22.68 7.80
N THR A 530 -23.22 22.38 8.75
CA THR A 530 -21.99 23.15 8.97
C THR A 530 -21.14 23.22 7.71
N MET A 531 -20.86 22.08 7.06
CA MET A 531 -20.03 22.03 5.85
C MET A 531 -20.60 22.84 4.68
N PHE A 532 -21.92 22.76 4.45
CA PHE A 532 -22.59 23.55 3.41
C PHE A 532 -22.48 25.04 3.70
N ALA A 533 -22.77 25.43 4.94
CA ALA A 533 -22.74 26.82 5.36
C ALA A 533 -21.31 27.40 5.33
N SER A 534 -20.30 26.68 5.84
CA SER A 534 -18.90 27.11 5.82
C SER A 534 -18.35 27.28 4.40
N THR A 535 -18.70 26.38 3.48
CA THR A 535 -18.25 26.47 2.08
C THR A 535 -18.84 27.70 1.39
N ALA A 536 -20.13 27.97 1.61
CA ALA A 536 -20.81 29.15 1.09
C ALA A 536 -20.22 30.44 1.67
N SER A 537 -19.99 30.49 2.98
CA SER A 537 -19.37 31.64 3.65
C SER A 537 -17.96 31.92 3.16
N PHE A 538 -17.14 30.89 2.95
CA PHE A 538 -15.79 31.05 2.40
C PHE A 538 -15.81 31.67 1.00
N ALA A 539 -16.68 31.16 0.13
CA ALA A 539 -16.80 31.65 -1.25
C ALA A 539 -17.19 33.13 -1.31
N TYR A 540 -18.15 33.50 -0.47
CA TYR A 540 -18.58 34.87 -0.33
C TYR A 540 -17.46 35.75 0.21
N ALA A 541 -16.75 35.32 1.25
CA ALA A 541 -15.62 36.06 1.82
C ALA A 541 -14.50 36.31 0.80
N VAL A 542 -14.16 35.32 -0.04
CA VAL A 542 -13.18 35.50 -1.13
C VAL A 542 -13.68 36.49 -2.17
N ALA A 543 -14.94 36.37 -2.60
CA ALA A 543 -15.54 37.28 -3.58
C ALA A 543 -15.61 38.72 -3.07
N SER A 544 -16.03 38.92 -1.81
CA SER A 544 -16.05 40.22 -1.15
C SER A 544 -14.65 40.79 -1.03
N SER A 545 -13.66 40.02 -0.56
CA SER A 545 -12.27 40.47 -0.44
C SER A 545 -11.68 40.90 -1.79
N PHE A 546 -11.98 40.16 -2.85
CA PHE A 546 -11.58 40.53 -4.21
C PHE A 546 -12.26 41.83 -4.66
N SER A 547 -13.56 41.98 -4.41
CA SER A 547 -14.29 43.20 -4.74
C SER A 547 -13.71 44.43 -4.04
N TYR A 548 -13.31 44.31 -2.77
CA TYR A 548 -12.66 45.37 -2.01
C TYR A 548 -11.29 45.70 -2.57
N ALA A 549 -10.46 44.68 -2.89
CA ALA A 549 -9.16 44.90 -3.49
C ALA A 549 -9.26 45.64 -4.84
N VAL A 550 -10.24 45.30 -5.66
CA VAL A 550 -10.52 45.98 -6.94
C VAL A 550 -11.04 47.40 -6.71
N ALA A 551 -11.95 47.61 -5.76
CA ALA A 551 -12.45 48.94 -5.42
C ALA A 551 -11.35 49.87 -4.89
N ILE A 552 -10.33 49.31 -4.21
CA ILE A 552 -9.15 50.07 -3.77
C ILE A 552 -8.27 50.47 -4.95
N ALA A 553 -8.08 49.58 -5.92
CA ALA A 553 -7.28 49.86 -7.12
C ALA A 553 -8.02 50.76 -8.13
N VAL A 554 -9.35 50.68 -8.18
CA VAL A 554 -10.23 51.39 -9.11
C VAL A 554 -11.43 51.95 -8.33
N PRO A 555 -11.28 53.13 -7.69
CA PRO A 555 -12.31 53.71 -6.81
C PRO A 555 -13.66 54.01 -7.47
N SER A 556 -13.71 54.09 -8.81
CA SER A 556 -14.94 54.30 -9.57
C SER A 556 -15.80 53.04 -9.74
N MET A 557 -15.30 51.86 -9.36
CA MET A 557 -16.00 50.59 -9.54
C MET A 557 -16.81 50.20 -8.28
N ALA A 558 -18.12 50.44 -8.32
CA ALA A 558 -19.06 49.94 -7.31
C ALA A 558 -19.58 48.55 -7.72
N TRP A 559 -19.33 47.54 -6.88
CA TRP A 559 -19.82 46.18 -7.11
C TRP A 559 -21.25 46.02 -6.63
N THR A 560 -22.11 45.43 -7.46
CA THR A 560 -23.48 45.04 -7.08
C THR A 560 -23.49 43.68 -6.38
N ASN A 561 -24.49 43.43 -5.53
CA ASN A 561 -24.66 42.12 -4.86
C ASN A 561 -24.72 40.96 -5.87
N ALA A 562 -25.34 41.17 -7.04
CA ALA A 562 -25.39 40.18 -8.11
C ALA A 562 -24.00 39.85 -8.68
N GLN A 563 -23.09 40.83 -8.79
CA GLN A 563 -21.72 40.60 -9.24
C GLN A 563 -20.88 39.84 -8.19
N ILE A 564 -21.04 40.19 -6.92
CA ILE A 564 -20.39 39.46 -5.80
C ILE A 564 -20.89 38.02 -5.75
N MET A 565 -22.19 37.81 -6.00
CA MET A 565 -22.79 36.48 -6.12
C MET A 565 -22.17 35.67 -7.27
N CYS A 566 -22.08 36.24 -8.48
CA CYS A 566 -21.47 35.58 -9.63
C CYS A 566 -20.01 35.20 -9.37
N LEU A 567 -19.26 36.05 -8.67
CA LEU A 567 -17.88 35.76 -8.30
C LEU A 567 -17.80 34.64 -7.24
N SER A 568 -18.69 34.64 -6.25
CA SER A 568 -18.80 33.57 -5.26
C SER A 568 -19.14 32.22 -5.91
N LEU A 569 -20.01 32.23 -6.93
CA LEU A 569 -20.33 31.07 -7.77
C LEU A 569 -19.07 30.52 -8.45
N ALA A 570 -18.24 31.40 -9.03
CA ALA A 570 -16.99 31.00 -9.65
C ALA A 570 -15.98 30.44 -8.63
N VAL A 571 -15.90 31.00 -7.41
CA VAL A 571 -14.97 30.49 -6.38
C VAL A 571 -15.30 29.05 -5.97
N ILE A 572 -16.58 28.72 -5.73
CA ILE A 572 -16.90 27.38 -5.21
C ILE A 572 -16.66 26.29 -6.22
N VAL A 573 -16.90 26.50 -7.51
CA VAL A 573 -16.54 25.41 -8.43
C VAL A 573 -15.07 25.41 -8.71
N VAL A 574 -14.33 26.51 -8.48
CA VAL A 574 -12.84 26.48 -8.42
C VAL A 574 -12.40 25.53 -7.36
N TRP A 575 -13.02 25.68 -6.20
CA TRP A 575 -12.83 24.78 -5.10
C TRP A 575 -13.23 23.35 -5.44
N SER A 576 -14.42 23.11 -5.99
CA SER A 576 -14.93 21.76 -6.29
C SER A 576 -14.07 20.98 -7.28
N GLY A 577 -13.54 21.61 -8.34
CA GLY A 577 -12.67 20.89 -9.26
C GLY A 577 -11.24 20.71 -8.75
N VAL A 578 -10.74 21.58 -7.85
CA VAL A 578 -9.52 21.29 -7.09
C VAL A 578 -9.74 20.09 -6.17
N MET A 579 -10.90 20.00 -5.50
CA MET A 579 -11.26 18.87 -4.64
C MET A 579 -11.53 17.56 -5.43
N ALA A 580 -11.73 17.63 -6.75
CA ALA A 580 -11.87 16.47 -7.61
C ALA A 580 -10.53 15.87 -8.09
N LEU A 581 -9.40 16.50 -7.75
CA LEU A 581 -8.06 15.98 -8.09
C LEU A 581 -7.72 14.73 -7.28
N LYS A 582 -6.77 13.92 -7.78
CA LYS A 582 -6.23 12.78 -7.02
C LYS A 582 -5.62 13.27 -5.70
N LEU A 583 -5.89 12.56 -4.60
CA LEU A 583 -5.49 12.92 -3.23
C LEU A 583 -3.98 13.26 -3.09
N GLU A 584 -3.10 12.56 -3.82
CA GLU A 584 -1.64 12.83 -3.83
C GLU A 584 -1.30 14.23 -4.35
N ARG A 585 -2.04 14.70 -5.37
CA ARG A 585 -1.86 16.05 -5.95
C ARG A 585 -2.43 17.13 -5.04
N ILE A 586 -3.55 16.84 -4.37
CA ILE A 586 -4.16 17.74 -3.37
C ILE A 586 -3.20 17.95 -2.19
N ALA A 587 -2.58 16.89 -1.68
CA ALA A 587 -1.61 17.00 -0.59
C ALA A 587 -0.41 17.90 -0.95
N SER A 588 0.10 17.76 -2.18
CA SER A 588 1.21 18.59 -2.67
C SER A 588 0.80 20.06 -2.83
N LEU A 589 -0.44 20.31 -3.26
CA LEU A 589 -1.01 21.65 -3.35
C LEU A 589 -1.15 22.30 -1.97
N TYR A 590 -1.63 21.59 -0.96
CA TYR A 590 -1.72 22.12 0.41
C TYR A 590 -0.36 22.51 0.98
N ILE A 591 0.68 21.72 0.73
CA ILE A 591 2.04 22.06 1.16
C ILE A 591 2.50 23.36 0.47
N ALA A 592 2.30 23.49 -0.84
CA ALA A 592 2.66 24.71 -1.56
C ALA A 592 1.88 25.93 -1.06
N MET A 593 0.57 25.81 -0.85
CA MET A 593 -0.27 26.88 -0.30
C MET A 593 0.16 27.28 1.12
N ALA A 594 0.45 26.32 1.99
CA ALA A 594 0.91 26.59 3.35
C ALA A 594 2.24 27.36 3.34
N ILE A 595 3.17 27.01 2.45
CA ILE A 595 4.44 27.74 2.28
C ILE A 595 4.16 29.19 1.86
N LEU A 596 3.26 29.42 0.89
CA LEU A 596 2.90 30.77 0.45
C LEU A 596 2.26 31.59 1.58
N VAL A 597 1.36 31.00 2.35
CA VAL A 597 0.72 31.65 3.52
C VAL A 597 1.75 32.01 4.59
N LEU A 598 2.71 31.12 4.84
CA LEU A 598 3.80 31.40 5.79
C LEU A 598 4.70 32.54 5.29
N ILE A 599 5.04 32.56 4.01
CA ILE A 599 5.79 33.68 3.40
C ILE A 599 5.02 34.98 3.55
N GLN A 600 3.72 35.02 3.21
CA GLN A 600 2.87 36.19 3.38
C GLN A 600 2.85 36.68 4.83
N THR A 601 2.73 35.76 5.78
CA THR A 601 2.74 36.06 7.21
C THR A 601 4.07 36.66 7.66
N ILE A 602 5.20 36.09 7.22
CA ILE A 602 6.54 36.60 7.54
C ILE A 602 6.75 37.98 6.92
N VAL A 603 6.33 38.19 5.67
CA VAL A 603 6.39 39.49 4.99
C VAL A 603 5.59 40.54 5.78
N PHE A 604 4.42 40.19 6.31
CA PHE A 604 3.64 41.10 7.15
C PHE A 604 4.36 41.43 8.47
N ILE A 605 4.82 40.40 9.19
CA ILE A 605 5.52 40.51 10.49
C ILE A 605 6.76 41.41 10.38
N LEU A 606 7.53 41.30 9.29
CA LEU A 606 8.73 42.10 9.08
C LEU A 606 8.40 43.45 8.42
N GLY A 607 7.50 43.47 7.46
CA GLY A 607 7.19 44.63 6.62
C GLY A 607 6.52 45.75 7.39
N LEU A 608 5.60 45.44 8.32
CA LEU A 608 4.85 46.47 9.05
C LEU A 608 5.76 47.33 9.98
N PRO A 609 6.62 46.75 10.84
CA PRO A 609 7.59 47.53 11.62
C PRO A 609 8.61 48.28 10.75
N ILE A 610 9.09 47.67 9.66
CA ILE A 610 10.03 48.32 8.72
C ILE A 610 9.36 49.54 8.10
N SER A 611 8.11 49.42 7.65
CA SER A 611 7.33 50.54 7.09
C SER A 611 7.21 51.69 8.09
N HIS A 612 6.88 51.40 9.35
CA HIS A 612 6.85 52.39 10.42
C HIS A 612 8.18 53.13 10.59
N LYS A 613 9.29 52.38 10.59
CA LYS A 613 10.63 52.95 10.70
C LYS A 613 11.01 53.81 9.49
N VAL A 614 10.68 53.37 8.28
CA VAL A 614 10.95 54.11 7.03
C VAL A 614 10.11 55.39 6.95
N GLN A 615 8.88 55.35 7.45
CA GLN A 615 7.93 56.47 7.41
C GLN A 615 7.98 57.37 8.66
N ASN A 616 8.96 57.15 9.56
CA ASN A 616 9.11 57.87 10.83
C ASN A 616 7.83 57.92 11.69
N ARG A 617 7.06 56.83 11.68
CA ARG A 617 5.85 56.69 12.48
C ARG A 617 6.22 56.20 13.88
N PRO A 618 5.64 56.78 14.96
CA PRO A 618 5.88 56.30 16.31
C PRO A 618 5.33 54.87 16.50
N PHE A 619 5.79 54.20 17.56
CA PHE A 619 5.21 52.94 18.04
C PHE A 619 4.43 53.21 19.33
N ALA A 620 3.36 52.47 19.58
CA ALA A 620 2.65 52.52 20.85
C ALA A 620 3.56 52.06 22.00
N SER A 621 3.34 52.58 23.21
CA SER A 621 4.12 52.17 24.38
C SER A 621 3.64 50.81 24.91
N ALA A 622 4.51 50.03 25.56
CA ALA A 622 4.11 48.78 26.20
C ALA A 622 3.01 48.99 27.27
N LYS A 623 3.03 50.14 27.96
CA LYS A 623 1.98 50.51 28.93
C LYS A 623 0.63 50.65 28.25
N THR A 624 0.57 51.30 27.09
CA THR A 624 -0.64 51.46 26.28
C THR A 624 -1.13 50.11 25.75
N VAL A 625 -0.22 49.29 25.23
CA VAL A 625 -0.60 48.00 24.60
C VAL A 625 -1.14 46.98 25.60
N PHE A 626 -0.56 46.90 26.79
CA PHE A 626 -0.90 45.85 27.77
C PHE A 626 -1.73 46.34 28.97
N GLY A 627 -1.73 47.65 29.25
CA GLY A 627 -2.26 48.20 30.50
C GLY A 627 -3.54 49.04 30.37
N GLU A 628 -3.84 49.62 29.20
CA GLU A 628 -4.97 50.54 29.02
C GLU A 628 -6.14 49.84 28.30
N TYR A 629 -7.27 49.68 29.00
CA TYR A 629 -8.50 49.12 28.44
C TYR A 629 -9.44 50.24 27.97
N THR A 630 -9.76 50.23 26.68
CA THR A 630 -10.67 51.21 26.06
C THR A 630 -11.79 50.47 25.35
N ASN A 631 -13.04 50.82 25.64
CA ASN A 631 -14.22 50.18 25.04
C ASN A 631 -14.96 51.19 24.16
N PHE A 632 -15.08 50.89 22.87
CA PHE A 632 -15.76 51.73 21.88
C PHE A 632 -17.21 51.26 21.60
N SER A 633 -17.70 50.26 22.33
CA SER A 633 -19.07 49.75 22.22
C SER A 633 -20.02 50.34 23.26
N ASP A 634 -21.33 50.23 23.01
CA ASP A 634 -22.40 50.64 23.94
C ASP A 634 -22.60 49.68 25.13
N TRP A 635 -21.81 48.62 25.20
CA TRP A 635 -21.88 47.57 26.21
C TRP A 635 -21.01 47.90 27.42
N SER A 636 -21.45 47.49 28.61
CA SER A 636 -20.58 47.56 29.81
C SER A 636 -19.36 46.62 29.67
N PRO A 637 -18.25 46.85 30.39
CA PRO A 637 -17.09 45.95 30.37
C PRO A 637 -17.41 44.48 30.66
N ALA A 638 -18.46 44.21 31.45
CA ALA A 638 -18.92 42.85 31.76
C ALA A 638 -19.41 42.07 30.52
N VAL A 639 -19.77 42.77 29.43
CA VAL A 639 -20.17 42.19 28.14
C VAL A 639 -19.09 42.43 27.09
N ALA A 640 -18.48 43.62 27.08
CA ALA A 640 -17.46 43.97 26.09
C ALA A 640 -16.18 43.12 26.20
N VAL A 641 -15.66 42.87 27.40
CA VAL A 641 -14.47 42.02 27.58
C VAL A 641 -14.71 40.59 27.04
N PRO A 642 -15.81 39.90 27.39
CA PRO A 642 -16.17 38.63 26.75
C PRO A 642 -16.18 38.63 25.22
N TYR A 643 -16.67 39.70 24.58
CA TYR A 643 -16.67 39.85 23.12
C TYR A 643 -15.26 39.91 22.51
N THR A 644 -14.30 40.51 23.22
CA THR A 644 -12.89 40.49 22.77
C THR A 644 -12.31 39.07 22.73
N TRP A 645 -12.81 38.16 23.56
CA TRP A 645 -12.35 36.76 23.61
C TRP A 645 -13.09 35.87 22.63
N PHE A 646 -14.40 36.07 22.54
CA PHE A 646 -15.31 35.27 21.72
C PHE A 646 -14.83 35.12 20.27
N CYS A 647 -14.48 36.24 19.61
CA CYS A 647 -14.08 36.18 18.21
C CYS A 647 -12.78 35.37 18.02
N THR A 648 -11.80 35.51 18.93
CA THR A 648 -10.57 34.70 18.90
C THR A 648 -10.85 33.22 19.11
N LEU A 649 -11.67 32.88 20.11
CA LEU A 649 -12.08 31.50 20.38
C LEU A 649 -12.77 30.87 19.18
N TRP A 650 -13.51 31.69 18.42
CA TRP A 650 -14.17 31.29 17.20
C TRP A 650 -13.21 31.13 16.01
N VAL A 651 -12.44 32.16 15.62
CA VAL A 651 -11.53 32.09 14.46
C VAL A 651 -10.46 31.02 14.61
N ASN A 652 -10.01 30.76 15.85
CA ASN A 652 -9.01 29.74 16.15
C ASN A 652 -9.62 28.41 16.59
N SER A 653 -10.71 27.98 15.94
CA SER A 653 -11.34 26.66 16.16
C SER A 653 -11.04 25.66 15.04
N ALA A 654 -10.53 26.12 13.90
CA ALA A 654 -10.33 25.31 12.69
C ALA A 654 -9.08 24.40 12.73
N TRP A 655 -8.35 24.33 13.84
CA TRP A 655 -7.18 23.44 14.00
C TRP A 655 -7.52 21.94 13.95
N MET A 656 -8.80 21.58 13.96
CA MET A 656 -9.30 20.21 14.04
C MET A 656 -9.45 19.48 12.70
N VAL A 657 -9.15 20.10 11.56
CA VAL A 657 -9.22 19.44 10.24
C VAL A 657 -8.54 18.06 10.20
N PRO A 658 -7.41 17.80 10.90
CA PRO A 658 -6.77 16.48 10.91
C PRO A 658 -7.67 15.33 11.37
N VAL A 659 -8.73 15.62 12.13
CA VAL A 659 -9.72 14.64 12.60
C VAL A 659 -10.61 14.12 11.46
N TYR A 660 -10.90 14.95 10.45
CA TYR A 660 -11.76 14.58 9.33
C TYR A 660 -11.05 13.74 8.26
N VAL A 661 -9.72 13.68 8.32
CA VAL A 661 -8.86 12.91 7.40
C VAL A 661 -8.12 11.79 8.14
N ALA A 662 -8.77 11.24 9.17
CA ALA A 662 -8.19 10.24 10.04
C ALA A 662 -7.84 8.94 9.29
N GLU A 663 -8.70 8.52 8.35
CA GLU A 663 -8.46 7.33 7.52
C GLU A 663 -7.36 7.56 6.47
N GLU A 664 -7.12 8.82 6.08
CA GLU A 664 -6.03 9.27 5.19
C GLU A 664 -4.71 9.56 5.94
N THR A 665 -4.69 9.44 7.27
CA THR A 665 -3.54 9.77 8.12
C THR A 665 -2.78 8.52 8.59
N TYR A 666 -1.48 8.46 8.31
CA TYR A 666 -0.57 7.43 8.84
C TYR A 666 -0.57 7.44 10.37
N ASN A 667 -0.64 6.26 10.99
CA ASN A 667 -0.68 6.07 12.46
C ASN A 667 -1.60 7.07 13.18
N ALA A 668 -2.82 7.23 12.68
CA ALA A 668 -3.77 8.26 13.08
C ALA A 668 -3.91 8.45 14.60
N SER A 669 -3.98 7.35 15.37
CA SER A 669 -4.05 7.36 16.84
C SER A 669 -2.91 8.11 17.55
N ARG A 670 -1.77 8.31 16.89
CA ARG A 670 -0.60 9.06 17.41
C ARG A 670 -0.32 10.34 16.62
N GLU A 671 -0.53 10.32 15.32
CA GLU A 671 -0.19 11.46 14.45
C GLU A 671 -1.27 12.54 14.46
N ILE A 672 -2.56 12.20 14.61
CA ILE A 672 -3.63 13.20 14.74
C ILE A 672 -3.46 14.04 16.01
N PRO A 673 -3.27 13.46 17.23
CA PRO A 673 -3.00 14.25 18.43
C PRO A 673 -1.85 15.25 18.26
N LYS A 674 -0.74 14.84 17.64
CA LYS A 674 0.38 15.74 17.32
C LYS A 674 -0.01 16.83 16.34
N SER A 675 -0.73 16.47 15.27
CA SER A 675 -1.20 17.40 14.23
C SER A 675 -2.08 18.50 14.81
N LEU A 676 -3.00 18.14 15.72
CA LEU A 676 -3.87 19.09 16.41
C LEU A 676 -3.05 20.10 17.22
N TRP A 677 -2.06 19.62 17.97
CA TRP A 677 -1.19 20.49 18.77
C TRP A 677 -0.29 21.37 17.89
N TYR A 678 0.34 20.83 16.85
CA TYR A 678 1.18 21.62 15.95
C TYR A 678 0.37 22.73 15.29
N THR A 679 -0.81 22.40 14.79
CA THR A 679 -1.68 23.35 14.10
C THR A 679 -2.15 24.46 15.04
N PHE A 680 -2.67 24.10 16.22
CA PHE A 680 -3.12 25.08 17.21
C PHE A 680 -1.96 25.97 17.67
N SER A 681 -0.79 25.40 17.96
CA SER A 681 0.39 26.16 18.40
C SER A 681 0.84 27.17 17.35
N VAL A 682 0.91 26.75 16.08
CA VAL A 682 1.33 27.64 14.98
C VAL A 682 0.37 28.80 14.86
N THR A 683 -0.94 28.57 14.81
CA THR A 683 -1.92 29.65 14.68
C THR A 683 -1.93 30.57 15.90
N ALA A 684 -1.88 30.01 17.12
CA ALA A 684 -1.87 30.79 18.35
C ALA A 684 -0.62 31.68 18.47
N VAL A 685 0.57 31.14 18.20
CA VAL A 685 1.85 31.85 18.32
C VAL A 685 2.03 32.88 17.22
N PHE A 686 1.86 32.51 15.95
CA PHE A 686 1.97 33.48 14.85
C PHE A 686 0.91 34.57 14.98
N GLY A 687 -0.30 34.20 15.39
CA GLY A 687 -1.35 35.20 15.58
C GLY A 687 -1.06 36.14 16.74
N MET A 688 -0.49 35.66 17.84
CA MET A 688 -0.03 36.51 18.93
C MET A 688 1.04 37.51 18.44
N VAL A 689 2.01 37.05 17.64
CA VAL A 689 3.05 37.92 17.06
C VAL A 689 2.43 39.00 16.17
N ILE A 690 1.49 38.64 15.30
CA ILE A 690 0.80 39.59 14.41
C ILE A 690 -0.05 40.58 15.21
N CYS A 691 -0.83 40.12 16.20
CA CYS A 691 -1.64 40.97 17.07
C CYS A 691 -0.79 41.97 17.84
N LEU A 692 0.34 41.54 18.41
CA LEU A 692 1.26 42.42 19.12
C LEU A 692 1.90 43.43 18.18
N ILE A 693 2.42 43.00 17.02
CA ILE A 693 3.01 43.92 16.03
C ILE A 693 1.98 44.94 15.56
N SER A 694 0.74 44.52 15.28
CA SER A 694 -0.35 45.42 14.91
C SER A 694 -0.67 46.40 16.03
N ALA A 695 -0.77 45.94 17.29
CA ALA A 695 -1.02 46.81 18.44
C ALA A 695 0.11 47.84 18.65
N PHE A 696 1.37 47.47 18.42
CA PHE A 696 2.50 48.41 18.50
C PHE A 696 2.58 49.38 17.32
N CYS A 697 2.00 49.05 16.17
CA CYS A 697 2.04 49.86 14.95
C CYS A 697 0.74 50.64 14.65
N ILE A 698 -0.37 50.41 15.35
CA ILE A 698 -1.57 51.24 15.19
C ILE A 698 -1.38 52.54 15.98
N ASN A 699 -1.32 53.68 15.30
CA ASN A 699 -1.08 54.99 15.94
C ASN A 699 -2.34 55.70 16.43
N ASP A 700 -3.50 55.37 15.86
CA ASP A 700 -4.80 55.95 16.20
C ASP A 700 -5.85 54.85 16.21
N ILE A 701 -6.07 54.27 17.40
CA ILE A 701 -7.03 53.18 17.57
C ILE A 701 -8.49 53.66 17.58
N GLU A 702 -8.71 54.96 17.84
CA GLU A 702 -10.04 55.57 17.74
C GLU A 702 -10.46 55.67 16.27
N ALA A 703 -9.58 56.17 15.39
CA ALA A 703 -9.82 56.16 13.95
C ALA A 703 -10.00 54.73 13.40
N ALA A 704 -9.26 53.76 13.93
CA ALA A 704 -9.40 52.35 13.56
C ALA A 704 -10.69 51.70 14.08
N ALA A 705 -11.34 52.26 15.12
CA ALA A 705 -12.60 51.77 15.67
C ALA A 705 -13.85 52.37 14.99
N THR A 706 -13.71 53.54 14.34
CA THR A 706 -14.85 54.30 13.75
C THR A 706 -14.97 54.25 12.22
N ASP A 707 -14.07 53.58 11.50
CA ASP A 707 -14.07 53.54 10.02
C ASP A 707 -14.60 52.21 9.47
N GLU A 708 -15.83 52.19 8.95
CA GLU A 708 -16.50 51.01 8.37
C GLU A 708 -15.84 50.46 7.07
N ARG A 709 -14.71 51.04 6.62
CA ARG A 709 -14.02 50.67 5.37
C ARG A 709 -12.66 50.02 5.61
N HIS A 710 -12.64 48.86 6.24
CA HIS A 710 -11.41 48.09 6.41
C HIS A 710 -11.07 47.25 5.17
N ILE A 711 -10.01 47.70 4.47
CA ILE A 711 -8.93 47.03 3.70
C ILE A 711 -8.15 48.16 2.97
N ALA A 712 -8.78 49.31 2.71
CA ALA A 712 -8.21 50.47 2.01
C ALA A 712 -7.10 51.23 2.76
N ALA A 713 -6.93 51.00 4.06
CA ALA A 713 -5.93 51.72 4.86
C ALA A 713 -4.51 51.10 4.80
N PHE A 714 -4.37 49.85 4.35
CA PHE A 714 -3.07 49.16 4.31
C PHE A 714 -2.40 49.15 2.93
N ALA A 715 -3.13 49.55 1.88
CA ALA A 715 -2.56 49.86 0.56
C ALA A 715 -2.14 51.34 0.43
N ARG A 716 -2.51 52.17 1.40
CA ARG A 716 -2.30 53.63 1.37
C ARG A 716 -0.84 54.05 1.51
N ASP A 717 0.04 53.15 1.96
CA ASP A 717 1.40 53.47 2.39
C ASP A 717 2.52 52.80 1.57
N GLY A 718 2.22 52.41 0.32
CA GLY A 718 3.24 52.26 -0.75
C GLY A 718 4.29 51.16 -0.59
N GLY A 719 3.90 49.88 -0.50
CA GLY A 719 4.84 48.75 -0.34
C GLY A 719 4.75 47.63 -1.38
N PHE A 720 5.34 47.79 -2.59
CA PHE A 720 6.34 46.88 -3.23
C PHE A 720 6.66 47.28 -4.70
N PRO A 721 7.85 46.93 -5.27
CA PRO A 721 8.32 47.39 -6.59
C PRO A 721 8.12 46.39 -7.75
N TRP A 722 8.15 46.91 -9.01
CA TRP A 722 8.21 46.24 -10.33
C TRP A 722 6.91 45.75 -11.01
N HIS A 723 6.05 46.69 -11.40
CA HIS A 723 4.72 46.46 -11.97
C HIS A 723 4.62 46.23 -13.50
N GLU A 724 5.69 45.91 -14.23
CA GLU A 724 5.65 45.90 -15.71
C GLU A 724 5.94 44.57 -16.43
N ARG A 725 5.99 43.40 -15.77
CA ARG A 725 6.40 42.14 -16.46
C ARG A 725 5.56 40.88 -16.17
N VAL A 726 4.24 41.00 -15.98
CA VAL A 726 3.36 39.83 -15.69
C VAL A 726 2.42 39.46 -16.85
N ALA A 727 2.40 40.22 -17.95
CA ALA A 727 1.52 39.96 -19.11
C ALA A 727 2.15 39.08 -20.21
N TYR A 728 2.79 37.96 -19.87
CA TYR A 728 3.41 37.09 -20.87
C TYR A 728 2.50 35.92 -21.32
N VAL A 729 2.16 35.90 -22.60
CA VAL A 729 1.51 34.78 -23.30
C VAL A 729 2.58 33.95 -24.01
N HIS A 730 2.60 32.63 -23.78
CA HIS A 730 3.70 31.78 -24.21
C HIS A 730 3.70 31.52 -25.74
N PRO A 731 4.68 32.03 -26.51
CA PRO A 731 4.61 32.08 -27.97
C PRO A 731 4.68 30.72 -28.68
N ARG A 732 5.13 29.65 -28.00
CA ARG A 732 5.19 28.29 -28.58
C ARG A 732 3.99 27.41 -28.27
N LEU A 733 3.19 27.76 -27.26
CA LEU A 733 2.08 26.92 -26.79
C LEU A 733 0.70 27.53 -27.04
N ASN A 734 0.64 28.83 -27.36
CA ASN A 734 -0.58 29.56 -27.71
C ASN A 734 -1.75 29.35 -26.73
N LEU A 735 -1.46 29.33 -25.42
CA LEU A 735 -2.44 29.22 -24.34
C LEU A 735 -2.29 30.37 -23.34
N PRO A 736 -3.40 30.96 -22.84
CA PRO A 736 -3.40 31.82 -21.67
C PRO A 736 -3.56 30.95 -20.42
N ILE A 737 -2.54 30.93 -19.56
CA ILE A 737 -2.47 30.08 -18.35
C ILE A 737 -3.53 30.47 -17.29
N TYR A 738 -4.31 31.54 -17.54
CA TYR A 738 -5.59 31.86 -16.89
C TYR A 738 -6.71 30.82 -17.12
N SER A 739 -6.38 29.64 -17.65
CA SER A 739 -7.20 28.44 -17.91
C SER A 739 -7.91 27.83 -16.67
N LEU A 740 -7.98 28.56 -15.55
CA LEU A 740 -8.58 28.16 -14.26
C LEU A 740 -10.07 28.52 -14.16
N ALA A 741 -10.73 28.81 -15.28
CA ALA A 741 -12.15 29.16 -15.38
C ALA A 741 -13.13 27.95 -15.31
N ILE A 742 -12.66 26.74 -15.03
CA ILE A 742 -13.38 25.46 -15.28
C ILE A 742 -14.37 25.07 -14.17
N LEU A 743 -14.86 26.07 -13.46
CA LEU A 743 -15.00 25.94 -12.04
C LEU A 743 -16.23 26.77 -11.59
N GLY A 744 -17.29 26.79 -12.42
CA GLY A 744 -18.56 27.53 -12.23
C GLY A 744 -19.90 26.75 -12.04
N ILE A 745 -20.01 25.44 -12.24
CA ILE A 745 -21.34 24.76 -12.30
C ILE A 745 -21.97 24.24 -10.97
N GLY A 746 -21.24 23.76 -9.96
CA GLY A 746 -21.80 23.20 -8.70
C GLY A 746 -22.26 24.20 -7.62
N THR A 747 -21.75 25.44 -7.61
CA THR A 747 -22.11 26.45 -6.60
C THR A 747 -23.55 26.95 -6.72
N PHE A 748 -24.11 26.81 -7.91
CA PHE A 748 -25.33 27.47 -8.36
C PHE A 748 -26.55 27.22 -7.48
N LEU A 749 -26.59 26.11 -6.74
CA LEU A 749 -27.77 25.73 -5.96
C LEU A 749 -27.78 26.26 -4.52
N VAL A 750 -26.64 26.65 -3.94
CA VAL A 750 -26.57 27.16 -2.55
C VAL A 750 -26.65 28.69 -2.50
N LEU A 751 -26.22 29.36 -3.57
CA LEU A 751 -26.14 30.82 -3.65
C LEU A 751 -27.48 31.53 -3.95
N ILE A 752 -28.58 30.80 -4.10
CA ILE A 752 -29.92 31.41 -4.23
C ILE A 752 -30.38 32.11 -2.94
N ILE A 753 -29.77 31.81 -1.79
CA ILE A 753 -30.13 32.37 -0.48
C ILE A 753 -29.37 33.68 -0.16
N ALA A 754 -28.20 33.94 -0.78
CA ALA A 754 -27.33 35.09 -0.43
C ALA A 754 -27.67 36.42 -1.14
N LEU A 755 -28.93 36.63 -1.54
CA LEU A 755 -29.38 37.83 -2.27
C LEU A 755 -29.55 39.09 -1.39
N SER A 756 -29.28 39.01 -0.07
CA SER A 756 -29.23 40.17 0.83
C SER A 756 -28.02 40.12 1.77
N PRO A 757 -27.45 41.27 2.21
CA PRO A 757 -26.39 41.33 3.22
C PRO A 757 -26.74 40.58 4.50
N GLU A 758 -28.01 40.64 4.92
CA GLU A 758 -28.56 39.97 6.10
C GLU A 758 -28.61 38.44 5.92
N ALA A 759 -28.74 37.94 4.70
CA ALA A 759 -28.68 36.50 4.43
C ALA A 759 -27.26 35.92 4.53
N SER A 760 -26.21 36.74 4.34
CA SER A 760 -24.82 36.30 4.44
C SER A 760 -24.38 36.03 5.89
N SER A 761 -24.84 36.86 6.84
CA SER A 761 -24.61 36.66 8.27
C SER A 761 -25.38 35.45 8.80
N ILE A 762 -26.57 35.17 8.25
CA ILE A 762 -27.37 33.97 8.55
C ILE A 762 -26.66 32.67 8.13
N ILE A 763 -26.13 32.61 6.91
CA ILE A 763 -25.39 31.44 6.40
C ILE A 763 -24.14 31.21 7.25
N TYR A 764 -23.39 32.28 7.52
CA TYR A 764 -22.20 32.22 8.35
C TYR A 764 -22.51 31.70 9.75
N SER A 765 -23.54 32.23 10.40
CA SER A 765 -23.87 31.88 11.78
C SER A 765 -24.38 30.46 11.93
N LEU A 766 -25.13 29.97 10.93
CA LEU A 766 -25.52 28.57 10.87
C LEU A 766 -24.30 27.66 10.84
N SER A 767 -23.23 28.03 10.11
CA SER A 767 -21.99 27.25 10.05
C SER A 767 -21.29 27.16 11.41
N VAL A 768 -21.30 28.24 12.18
CA VAL A 768 -20.59 28.32 13.45
C VAL A 768 -21.32 27.56 14.54
N VAL A 769 -22.60 27.88 14.79
CA VAL A 769 -23.31 27.31 15.94
C VAL A 769 -23.53 25.81 15.79
N THR A 770 -23.85 25.34 14.58
CA THR A 770 -24.02 23.90 14.32
C THR A 770 -22.71 23.13 14.47
N GLY A 771 -21.58 23.76 14.11
CA GLY A 771 -20.24 23.21 14.33
C GLY A 771 -19.91 23.09 15.82
N LEU A 772 -20.14 24.16 16.59
CA LEU A 772 -19.91 24.19 18.05
C LEU A 772 -20.74 23.11 18.77
N ILE A 773 -22.02 22.95 18.42
CA ILE A 773 -22.89 21.90 18.99
C ILE A 773 -22.37 20.50 18.63
N THR A 774 -21.92 20.30 17.39
CA THR A 774 -21.33 19.03 16.93
C THR A 774 -20.11 18.62 17.78
N PHE A 775 -19.36 19.60 18.31
CA PHE A 775 -18.21 19.35 19.20
C PHE A 775 -18.61 19.03 20.63
N ILE A 776 -19.65 19.69 21.17
CA ILE A 776 -20.09 19.50 22.55
C ILE A 776 -20.57 18.08 22.79
N VAL A 777 -21.34 17.51 21.86
CA VAL A 777 -22.04 16.22 22.06
C VAL A 777 -21.09 15.06 22.41
N PRO A 778 -20.04 14.73 21.62
CA PRO A 778 -19.14 13.63 21.96
C PRO A 778 -18.31 13.89 23.23
N VAL A 779 -17.88 15.13 23.47
CA VAL A 779 -17.12 15.52 24.68
C VAL A 779 -17.99 15.40 25.93
N PHE A 780 -19.27 15.78 25.84
CA PHE A 780 -20.24 15.61 26.92
C PHE A 780 -20.47 14.14 27.23
N PHE A 781 -20.73 13.30 26.22
CA PHE A 781 -20.91 11.85 26.45
C PHE A 781 -19.65 11.18 26.99
N ARG A 782 -18.46 11.68 26.65
CA ARG A 782 -17.19 11.19 27.20
C ARG A 782 -17.10 11.33 28.72
N ILE A 783 -17.68 12.39 29.31
CA ILE A 783 -17.70 12.64 30.77
C ILE A 783 -18.44 11.51 31.50
N PHE A 784 -19.48 10.94 30.88
CA PHE A 784 -20.35 9.91 31.46
C PHE A 784 -20.15 8.52 30.83
N ALA A 785 -19.12 8.33 30.01
CA ALA A 785 -18.97 7.12 29.21
C ALA A 785 -18.76 5.85 30.06
N GLY A 786 -18.06 5.95 31.19
CA GLY A 786 -17.67 4.79 32.00
C GLY A 786 -16.93 3.76 31.15
N ASP A 787 -17.33 2.50 31.23
CA ASP A 787 -16.73 1.36 30.50
C ASP A 787 -16.93 1.43 28.98
N ARG A 788 -17.73 2.38 28.48
CA ARG A 788 -17.91 2.62 27.03
C ARG A 788 -16.72 3.36 26.41
N TRP A 789 -15.80 3.88 27.22
CA TRP A 789 -14.58 4.52 26.79
C TRP A 789 -13.38 3.59 26.93
N VAL A 790 -12.49 3.61 25.94
CA VAL A 790 -11.21 2.91 25.98
C VAL A 790 -10.08 3.90 25.68
N PRO A 791 -9.04 4.02 26.51
CA PRO A 791 -7.94 4.95 26.27
C PRO A 791 -7.12 4.58 25.03
N GLY A 792 -6.75 5.59 24.24
CA GLY A 792 -5.80 5.44 23.14
C GLY A 792 -4.33 5.48 23.61
N PRO A 793 -3.37 5.30 22.68
CA PRO A 793 -1.93 5.38 22.96
C PRO A 793 -1.51 6.71 23.59
N TRP A 794 -2.22 7.79 23.29
CA TRP A 794 -2.16 9.05 24.00
C TRP A 794 -3.49 9.27 24.74
N ASN A 795 -3.42 9.52 26.04
CA ASN A 795 -4.59 9.78 26.86
C ASN A 795 -4.22 10.70 28.03
N LEU A 796 -5.23 11.31 28.64
CA LEU A 796 -5.09 12.28 29.72
C LEU A 796 -5.10 11.62 31.11
N GLY A 797 -5.32 10.31 31.17
CA GLY A 797 -5.43 9.54 32.41
C GLY A 797 -6.40 10.19 33.39
N ARG A 798 -5.93 10.47 34.62
CA ARG A 798 -6.74 11.12 35.68
C ARG A 798 -7.26 12.52 35.32
N TRP A 799 -6.66 13.20 34.35
CA TRP A 799 -7.06 14.55 33.94
C TRP A 799 -8.12 14.55 32.83
N SER A 800 -8.50 13.38 32.30
CA SER A 800 -9.46 13.26 31.21
C SER A 800 -10.80 13.95 31.52
N ILE A 801 -11.45 13.58 32.63
CA ILE A 801 -12.78 14.12 32.99
C ILE A 801 -12.73 15.65 33.26
N PRO A 802 -11.81 16.18 34.09
CA PRO A 802 -11.69 17.63 34.28
C PRO A 802 -11.49 18.43 32.99
N ILE A 803 -10.65 17.92 32.08
CA ILE A 803 -10.35 18.58 30.79
C ILE A 803 -11.57 18.55 29.85
N HIS A 804 -12.29 17.43 29.79
CA HIS A 804 -13.53 17.32 29.01
C HIS A 804 -14.62 18.23 29.57
N PHE A 805 -14.75 18.34 30.89
CA PHE A 805 -15.68 19.25 31.53
C PHE A 805 -15.37 20.72 31.21
N ALA A 806 -14.10 21.13 31.37
CA ALA A 806 -13.65 22.48 31.00
C ALA A 806 -13.94 22.79 29.52
N THR A 807 -13.76 21.82 28.64
CA THR A 807 -14.06 21.94 27.21
C THR A 807 -15.55 22.19 26.96
N VAL A 808 -16.45 21.45 27.61
CA VAL A 808 -17.90 21.67 27.50
C VAL A 808 -18.28 23.07 27.97
N VAL A 809 -17.72 23.54 29.09
CA VAL A 809 -17.99 24.89 29.62
C VAL A 809 -17.54 25.97 28.63
N THR A 810 -16.33 25.88 28.07
CA THR A 810 -15.82 26.82 27.07
C THR A 810 -16.68 26.83 25.81
N GLN A 811 -17.12 25.66 25.35
CA GLN A 811 -17.96 25.55 24.15
C GLN A 811 -19.39 26.06 24.38
N MET A 812 -19.98 25.83 25.56
CA MET A 812 -21.26 26.43 25.93
C MET A 812 -21.18 27.95 26.00
N TYR A 813 -20.09 28.49 26.54
CA TYR A 813 -19.83 29.93 26.52
C TYR A 813 -19.80 30.49 25.08
N LEU A 814 -19.12 29.81 24.15
CA LEU A 814 -19.08 30.21 22.74
C LEU A 814 -20.47 30.22 22.10
N VAL A 815 -21.27 29.18 22.30
CA VAL A 815 -22.65 29.10 21.77
C VAL A 815 -23.51 30.24 22.32
N ILE A 816 -23.38 30.55 23.62
CA ILE A 816 -24.11 31.66 24.25
C ILE A 816 -23.70 32.99 23.61
N MET A 817 -22.40 33.26 23.46
CA MET A 817 -21.89 34.51 22.90
C MET A 817 -22.24 34.67 21.42
N GLU A 818 -22.20 33.58 20.64
CA GLU A 818 -22.62 33.56 19.23
C GLU A 818 -24.11 33.88 19.06
N CYS A 819 -24.93 33.52 20.04
CA CYS A 819 -26.36 33.83 20.08
C CYS A 819 -26.68 35.16 20.77
N PHE A 820 -25.68 35.83 21.36
CA PHE A 820 -25.86 37.07 22.11
C PHE A 820 -25.91 38.28 21.16
N PRO A 821 -26.73 39.32 21.43
CA PRO A 821 -26.82 40.50 20.58
C PRO A 821 -25.52 41.29 20.50
N ILE A 822 -25.06 41.57 19.28
CA ILE A 822 -23.83 42.34 19.01
C ILE A 822 -24.02 43.80 19.43
N ALA A 823 -25.21 44.38 19.23
CA ALA A 823 -25.53 45.75 19.62
C ALA A 823 -26.58 45.81 20.73
N ARG A 824 -26.54 46.87 21.54
CA ARG A 824 -27.47 47.08 22.65
C ARG A 824 -28.88 47.46 22.20
N ALA A 825 -29.02 48.18 21.08
CA ALA A 825 -30.30 48.53 20.48
C ALA A 825 -30.79 47.38 19.57
N TRP A 826 -32.03 46.92 19.76
CA TRP A 826 -32.61 45.78 19.04
C TRP A 826 -33.58 46.29 17.97
N THR A 827 -33.15 46.30 16.72
CA THR A 827 -33.97 46.56 15.52
C THR A 827 -34.00 45.29 14.66
N VAL A 828 -34.81 45.28 13.59
CA VAL A 828 -34.82 44.16 12.63
C VAL A 828 -33.42 43.90 12.05
N ASP A 829 -32.64 44.97 11.88
CA ASP A 829 -31.30 44.94 11.28
C ASP A 829 -30.18 44.57 12.28
N THR A 830 -30.40 44.76 13.59
CA THR A 830 -29.40 44.47 14.64
C THR A 830 -29.73 43.22 15.47
N PHE A 831 -30.87 42.57 15.23
CA PHE A 831 -31.28 41.38 15.95
C PHE A 831 -30.43 40.16 15.55
N ASN A 832 -29.95 39.41 16.54
CA ASN A 832 -29.18 38.20 16.32
C ASN A 832 -30.10 36.98 16.11
N TYR A 833 -30.30 36.56 14.86
CA TYR A 833 -31.16 35.43 14.49
C TYR A 833 -30.52 34.04 14.73
N ASN A 834 -29.27 33.98 15.21
CA ASN A 834 -28.48 32.75 15.31
C ASN A 834 -29.15 31.71 16.20
N PHE A 835 -29.77 32.15 17.29
CA PHE A 835 -30.48 31.26 18.20
C PHE A 835 -31.66 30.55 17.52
N ALA A 836 -32.48 31.30 16.77
CA ALA A 836 -33.64 30.75 16.07
C ALA A 836 -33.22 29.76 14.96
N LEU A 837 -32.17 30.11 14.21
CA LEU A 837 -31.60 29.25 13.16
C LEU A 837 -31.04 27.95 13.73
N THR A 838 -30.36 28.02 14.87
CA THR A 838 -29.79 26.88 15.56
C THR A 838 -30.87 25.90 16.01
N ILE A 839 -31.93 26.41 16.65
CA ILE A 839 -33.08 25.59 17.05
C ILE A 839 -33.73 24.97 15.81
N GLY A 840 -33.91 25.73 14.74
CA GLY A 840 -34.42 25.22 13.47
C GLY A 840 -33.61 24.05 12.92
N ALA A 841 -32.28 24.18 12.87
CA ALA A 841 -31.38 23.14 12.38
C ALA A 841 -31.45 21.85 13.22
N VAL A 842 -31.53 21.97 14.55
CA VAL A 842 -31.69 20.83 15.46
C VAL A 842 -33.06 20.17 15.26
N LEU A 843 -34.14 20.95 15.19
CA LEU A 843 -35.50 20.42 14.99
C LEU A 843 -35.66 19.73 13.64
N ILE A 844 -35.05 20.26 12.58
CA ILE A 844 -35.04 19.63 11.25
C ILE A 844 -34.28 18.31 11.30
N SER A 845 -33.09 18.28 11.91
CA SER A 845 -32.27 17.06 12.04
C SER A 845 -33.01 15.97 12.84
N CYS A 846 -33.69 16.37 13.92
CA CYS A 846 -34.62 15.55 14.67
C CYS A 846 -35.74 15.00 13.75
N GLY A 847 -36.48 15.88 13.07
CA GLY A 847 -37.56 15.49 12.16
C GLY A 847 -37.11 14.50 11.07
N LEU A 848 -35.92 14.68 10.51
CA LEU A 848 -35.30 13.77 9.54
C LEU A 848 -34.99 12.39 10.15
N TYR A 849 -34.55 12.34 11.41
CA TYR A 849 -34.34 11.08 12.09
C TYR A 849 -35.65 10.30 12.28
N TRP A 850 -36.70 10.94 12.82
CA TRP A 850 -37.96 10.25 13.09
C TRP A 850 -38.75 9.89 11.82
N SER A 851 -38.60 10.64 10.73
CA SER A 851 -39.26 10.36 9.46
C SER A 851 -38.53 9.31 8.61
N VAL A 852 -37.20 9.41 8.47
CA VAL A 852 -36.41 8.59 7.53
C VAL A 852 -35.31 7.81 8.27
N GLY A 853 -34.55 8.48 9.14
CA GLY A 853 -33.36 7.92 9.78
C GLY A 853 -33.66 6.65 10.59
N ARG A 854 -34.73 6.62 11.38
CA ARG A 854 -35.07 5.52 12.28
C ARG A 854 -35.26 4.17 11.58
N LYS A 855 -35.66 4.17 10.29
CA LYS A 855 -35.85 2.95 9.50
C LYS A 855 -34.62 2.60 8.66
N ASN A 856 -33.92 3.60 8.13
CA ASN A 856 -32.95 3.41 7.06
C ASN A 856 -31.50 3.60 7.51
N TYR A 857 -31.27 4.30 8.62
CA TYR A 857 -29.92 4.56 9.12
C TYR A 857 -29.42 3.34 9.89
N LYS A 858 -28.42 2.66 9.32
CA LYS A 858 -27.81 1.47 9.90
C LYS A 858 -27.01 1.77 11.17
N GLY A 859 -26.54 3.01 11.35
CA GLY A 859 -25.79 3.42 12.54
C GLY A 859 -24.41 2.79 12.64
N LEU A 860 -23.85 2.81 13.86
CA LEU A 860 -22.61 2.13 14.19
C LEU A 860 -22.88 0.63 14.36
N ASP A 861 -21.92 -0.20 13.99
CA ASP A 861 -21.96 -1.61 14.38
C ASP A 861 -21.62 -1.73 15.88
N LEU A 862 -22.67 -1.76 16.70
CA LEU A 862 -22.52 -1.79 18.15
C LEU A 862 -21.89 -3.10 18.64
N GLU A 863 -22.06 -4.21 17.91
CA GLU A 863 -21.48 -5.50 18.26
C GLU A 863 -19.97 -5.47 18.00
N ALA A 864 -19.55 -4.99 16.81
CA ALA A 864 -18.14 -4.80 16.49
C ALA A 864 -17.45 -3.83 17.46
N LEU A 865 -18.10 -2.71 17.79
CA LEU A 865 -17.62 -1.74 18.78
C LEU A 865 -17.39 -2.38 20.16
N GLU A 866 -18.27 -3.26 20.60
CA GLU A 866 -18.18 -3.92 21.91
C GLU A 866 -17.12 -5.04 21.94
N VAL A 867 -16.88 -5.69 20.80
CA VAL A 867 -15.74 -6.60 20.62
C VAL A 867 -14.42 -5.82 20.66
N TRP A 868 -14.32 -4.71 19.90
CA TRP A 868 -13.16 -3.84 19.90
C TRP A 868 -12.80 -3.36 21.31
N ARG A 869 -13.80 -2.88 22.08
CA ARG A 869 -13.60 -2.43 23.47
C ARG A 869 -12.97 -3.49 24.34
N ARG A 870 -13.48 -4.73 24.27
CA ARG A 870 -12.98 -5.86 25.07
C ARG A 870 -11.54 -6.23 24.71
N HIS A 871 -11.22 -6.24 23.41
CA HIS A 871 -9.85 -6.50 22.95
C HIS A 871 -8.89 -5.42 23.41
N HIS A 872 -9.23 -4.13 23.23
CA HIS A 872 -8.33 -3.03 23.54
C HIS A 872 -8.17 -2.77 25.04
N ALA A 873 -9.19 -3.03 25.86
CA ALA A 873 -9.08 -2.98 27.32
C ALA A 873 -8.04 -3.98 27.87
N ALA A 874 -7.78 -5.10 27.18
CA ALA A 874 -6.81 -6.11 27.59
C ALA A 874 -5.34 -5.75 27.29
N TYR A 875 -5.08 -4.73 26.45
CA TYR A 875 -3.73 -4.31 26.03
C TYR A 875 -3.21 -3.07 26.77
N VAL A 876 -4.07 -2.35 27.51
CA VAL A 876 -3.73 -1.09 28.20
C VAL A 876 -3.62 -1.29 29.72
N GLY A 877 -3.62 -2.54 30.19
CA GLY A 877 -3.38 -2.92 31.59
C GLY A 877 -1.91 -2.90 31.97
#